data_AF-A0A8S2LGD8-F1
#
_entry.id   AF-A0A8S2LGD8-F1
#
_cell.length_a   1.000
_cell.length_b   1.000
_cell.length_c   1.000
_cell.angle_alpha   90.00
_cell.angle_beta   90.00
_cell.angle_gamma   90.00
#
_symmetry.space_group_name_H-M   'P 1'
#
loop_
_entity.id
_entity.type
_entity.pdbx_description
1 polymer ?
#
loop_
_entity_poly.entity_id
_entity_poly.type
_entity_poly.pdbx_seq_one_letter_code
_entity_poly.pdbx_strand_id
1 'polypeptide(L)'
;MSLLTVQQQSIVKSITLPKISQNRLPIVHILTSRTDNDDERKVEPFQFEKIIKFFQDPLSSHLIDRRVRLCNKICQHHKNGYILKDLHYLMKIFNMLVDLCQQQPLFINPFIEILKNCSKPFLLDKSTDAEIYASALVSFYSDFGYLLRIPNKSIQQCILETLYKSIQTTNKSPRIDDNYDDLTPAPHIYLLRTQCSSDLWYLKLLFRTIELLWNLLENGDDEQVADQLNSRVTIGLLKEAFLGQVTQSHSQYHRQLRNDILVVLSLILNANPNAPVVETGFAKQLFLLASCPELRSNSPLVKNFKLTTSQEDFEFKKLLINTVVILNRNPMMGELMSSSRVLLALLSYIEPLPRKIDHQINTFHWNQSQYEDLQLHALAALSILLPHSLSEYFEYGVSTRLLLFYEWTINQDEYKSEGNSFFAKGGRNTKRSQLRYTLRLFRSLVSTKDERIYLDLCDQGIIPSLTGYLRVMIQEKSSHIDYVDLDIICDGLFILSCLGELDVHRKEIFGSEGIEMLIQILSTKSSCVCGGLGYHRLLVATIDCVWCCIVGSVINEDEFIQKQGIFSLLDLIETNPKSLQNIVLGCLLDLTENTKCLHFMMAWQGHKQDYFPHVLCELWRDEEHETYVARTERGVIGDHRKPLMGFLQQSVPLTPLKHLEPSRAILDLIDNMRSKIYGFFCKIGFGDLPGLQEEDYITLCIIENFLDFKMGEIWQEIITELEMEGVKLIAPDNEATDTILRASEERALAVTATQNYILQQYHKHDLEFEKIFYNELIRNHIFHEKQLDRWKSFIARTSKYPLLMVAKDSQNQAIRQSRPEEKDYSGYHTVHNFEIPNLSITTFSGQFLKIESTPLEILTRH
;
A
#
# COMPACT_ATOMS: atom_id res chain seq x y z
N MET A 1 8.97 4.19 15.44
CA MET A 1 10.14 4.16 14.54
C MET A 1 10.06 3.06 13.46
N SER A 2 8.89 2.50 13.14
CA SER A 2 8.73 1.42 12.14
C SER A 2 7.67 1.69 11.05
N LEU A 3 7.22 2.94 10.88
CA LEU A 3 6.22 3.33 9.85
C LEU A 3 6.74 4.33 8.80
N LEU A 4 8.01 4.76 8.90
CA LEU A 4 8.63 5.73 7.98
C LEU A 4 9.30 5.08 6.74
N THR A 5 9.39 3.75 6.69
CA THR A 5 10.09 3.02 5.62
C THR A 5 9.20 2.64 4.42
N VAL A 6 7.87 2.74 4.54
CA VAL A 6 6.96 2.28 3.47
C VAL A 6 6.52 3.40 2.51
N GLN A 7 6.51 4.67 2.95
CA GLN A 7 6.09 5.80 2.09
C GLN A 7 7.20 6.40 1.21
N GLN A 8 8.48 6.21 1.56
CA GLN A 8 9.59 6.64 0.70
C GLN A 8 9.78 5.77 -0.55
N GLN A 9 9.23 4.54 -0.55
CA GLN A 9 9.37 3.63 -1.69
C GLN A 9 8.32 3.84 -2.81
N SER A 10 7.22 4.57 -2.58
CA SER A 10 6.14 4.67 -3.57
C SER A 10 6.31 5.80 -4.60
N ILE A 11 7.01 6.89 -4.26
CA ILE A 11 7.30 7.98 -5.20
C ILE A 11 8.57 7.68 -6.03
N VAL A 12 9.52 6.93 -5.48
CA VAL A 12 10.73 6.48 -6.20
C VAL A 12 10.41 5.43 -7.27
N LYS A 13 9.36 4.63 -7.07
CA LYS A 13 8.88 3.60 -8.03
C LYS A 13 8.10 4.15 -9.22
N SER A 14 7.65 5.42 -9.21
CA SER A 14 6.90 5.99 -10.34
C SER A 14 7.78 6.68 -11.39
N ILE A 15 9.06 6.94 -11.06
CA ILE A 15 10.08 7.46 -11.98
C ILE A 15 10.97 6.33 -12.53
N THR A 16 10.84 5.11 -12.01
CA THR A 16 11.56 3.92 -12.48
C THR A 16 10.62 2.97 -13.22
N LEU A 17 10.82 2.83 -14.53
CA LEU A 17 10.27 1.72 -15.31
C LEU A 17 10.78 0.37 -14.76
N PRO A 18 10.03 -0.73 -14.96
CA PRO A 18 10.18 -1.96 -14.20
C PRO A 18 11.50 -2.67 -14.51
N LYS A 19 12.30 -2.92 -13.47
CA LYS A 19 13.42 -3.86 -13.51
C LYS A 19 12.92 -5.29 -13.43
N ILE A 20 13.39 -6.11 -14.37
CA ILE A 20 13.41 -7.57 -14.27
C ILE A 20 14.87 -7.97 -14.40
N SER A 21 15.44 -8.44 -13.30
CA SER A 21 16.79 -8.99 -13.16
C SER A 21 16.96 -10.28 -13.94
N GLN A 22 17.92 -10.37 -14.89
CA GLN A 22 18.43 -11.65 -15.43
C GLN A 22 19.84 -11.49 -16.03
N ASN A 23 20.86 -12.06 -15.38
CA ASN A 23 22.18 -12.23 -16.01
C ASN A 23 22.09 -13.22 -17.19
N ARG A 24 22.73 -12.87 -18.32
CA ARG A 24 22.69 -13.63 -19.58
C ARG A 24 24.06 -13.61 -20.27
N LEU A 25 24.55 -14.75 -20.74
CA LEU A 25 25.80 -14.86 -21.51
C LEU A 25 25.51 -14.95 -23.02
N PRO A 26 26.33 -14.34 -23.92
CA PRO A 26 26.11 -14.38 -25.37
C PRO A 26 26.55 -15.74 -25.93
N ILE A 27 25.74 -16.77 -25.68
CA ILE A 27 26.03 -18.16 -26.05
C ILE A 27 24.93 -18.62 -27.00
N VAL A 28 25.31 -19.15 -28.16
CA VAL A 28 24.32 -19.48 -29.19
C VAL A 28 24.22 -20.97 -29.49
N HIS A 29 25.27 -21.79 -29.38
CA HIS A 29 25.10 -23.23 -29.66
C HIS A 29 26.14 -24.13 -28.99
N ILE A 30 25.66 -25.26 -28.49
CA ILE A 30 26.45 -26.48 -28.28
C ILE A 30 26.69 -27.07 -29.66
N LEU A 31 27.95 -27.18 -30.08
CA LEU A 31 28.37 -27.80 -31.35
C LEU A 31 27.95 -29.29 -31.48
N THR A 32 27.25 -29.84 -30.49
CA THR A 32 26.85 -31.25 -30.40
C THR A 32 25.37 -31.49 -30.05
N SER A 33 24.49 -30.48 -30.00
CA SER A 33 23.06 -30.73 -29.74
C SER A 33 22.34 -31.18 -31.01
N ARG A 34 22.13 -32.50 -31.12
CA ARG A 34 21.29 -33.19 -32.09
C ARG A 34 19.99 -32.41 -32.40
N THR A 35 19.92 -31.80 -33.56
CA THR A 35 18.66 -31.58 -34.26
C THR A 35 18.83 -32.07 -35.68
N ASP A 36 18.05 -33.08 -36.02
CA ASP A 36 17.95 -33.65 -37.36
C ASP A 36 17.58 -32.54 -38.35
N ASN A 37 18.56 -32.04 -39.10
CA ASN A 37 18.44 -31.54 -40.48
C ASN A 37 19.82 -31.11 -41.00
N ASP A 38 20.30 -31.89 -41.97
CA ASP A 38 21.42 -31.74 -42.89
C ASP A 38 22.16 -30.38 -42.94
N ASP A 39 23.42 -30.41 -42.45
CA ASP A 39 24.66 -29.81 -42.99
C ASP A 39 25.65 -29.38 -41.88
N GLU A 40 26.10 -30.32 -41.04
CA GLU A 40 27.15 -30.06 -40.03
C GLU A 40 28.56 -30.32 -40.59
N ARG A 41 29.28 -29.24 -40.92
CA ARG A 41 30.75 -29.29 -40.98
C ARG A 41 31.30 -29.31 -39.56
N LYS A 42 31.88 -30.44 -39.13
CA LYS A 42 32.84 -30.46 -38.01
C LYS A 42 33.86 -29.35 -38.22
N VAL A 43 33.88 -28.34 -37.34
CA VAL A 43 34.90 -27.28 -37.39
C VAL A 43 36.23 -27.92 -36.98
N GLU A 44 37.20 -28.00 -37.90
CA GLU A 44 38.53 -28.51 -37.59
C GLU A 44 39.22 -27.62 -36.52
N PRO A 45 39.98 -28.22 -35.58
CA PRO A 45 40.67 -27.45 -34.55
C PRO A 45 41.71 -26.51 -35.17
N PHE A 46 41.55 -25.21 -34.93
CA PHE A 46 42.45 -24.20 -35.45
C PHE A 46 43.77 -24.18 -34.68
N GLN A 47 44.90 -24.23 -35.39
CA GLN A 47 46.23 -24.39 -34.78
C GLN A 47 46.82 -23.06 -34.28
N PHE A 48 46.20 -22.42 -33.30
CA PHE A 48 46.65 -21.15 -32.70
C PHE A 48 48.11 -21.19 -32.22
N GLU A 49 48.55 -22.28 -31.60
CA GLU A 49 49.90 -22.41 -31.05
C GLU A 49 51.01 -22.30 -32.10
N LYS A 50 50.78 -22.82 -33.31
CA LYS A 50 51.77 -22.73 -34.40
C LYS A 50 51.91 -21.29 -34.88
N ILE A 51 50.81 -20.53 -34.90
CA ILE A 51 50.82 -19.11 -35.26
C ILE A 51 51.52 -18.30 -34.17
N ILE A 52 51.22 -18.54 -32.89
CA ILE A 52 51.86 -17.85 -31.77
C ILE A 52 53.37 -18.11 -31.77
N LYS A 53 53.81 -19.37 -31.89
CA LYS A 53 55.25 -19.71 -31.99
C LYS A 53 55.92 -19.03 -33.18
N PHE A 54 55.25 -19.00 -34.34
CA PHE A 54 55.77 -18.29 -35.51
C PHE A 54 55.89 -16.79 -35.25
N PHE A 55 54.94 -16.15 -34.57
CA PHE A 55 54.99 -14.72 -34.27
C PHE A 55 56.06 -14.35 -33.23
N GLN A 56 56.43 -15.28 -32.35
CA GLN A 56 57.46 -15.11 -31.33
C GLN A 56 58.88 -15.41 -31.84
N ASP A 57 59.02 -16.17 -32.92
CA ASP A 57 60.32 -16.50 -33.52
C ASP A 57 61.02 -15.23 -34.06
N PRO A 58 62.20 -14.83 -33.54
CA PRO A 58 62.92 -13.65 -34.00
C PRO A 58 63.25 -13.69 -35.50
N LEU A 59 63.47 -14.88 -36.08
CA LEU A 59 63.80 -15.06 -37.50
C LEU A 59 62.60 -14.80 -38.43
N SER A 60 61.37 -14.86 -37.90
CA SER A 60 60.16 -14.60 -38.67
C SER A 60 59.77 -13.12 -38.70
N SER A 61 60.42 -12.27 -37.88
CA SER A 61 60.09 -10.86 -37.70
C SER A 61 60.06 -10.06 -39.01
N HIS A 62 60.96 -10.39 -39.94
CA HIS A 62 61.05 -9.77 -41.27
C HIS A 62 59.99 -10.24 -42.28
N LEU A 63 59.25 -11.33 -42.00
CA LEU A 63 58.26 -11.93 -42.92
C LEU A 63 56.86 -11.30 -42.75
N ILE A 64 56.77 -9.98 -42.93
CA ILE A 64 55.56 -9.18 -42.65
C ILE A 64 54.34 -9.70 -43.43
N ASP A 65 54.46 -9.93 -44.74
CA ASP A 65 53.35 -10.42 -45.57
C ASP A 65 52.81 -11.78 -45.12
N ARG A 66 53.72 -12.67 -44.68
CA ARG A 66 53.32 -14.00 -44.20
C ARG A 66 52.58 -13.90 -42.87
N ARG A 67 53.00 -13.00 -41.98
CA ARG A 67 52.32 -12.74 -40.70
C ARG A 67 50.93 -12.12 -40.92
N VAL A 68 50.79 -11.16 -41.84
CA VAL A 68 49.48 -10.58 -42.20
C VAL A 68 48.54 -11.63 -42.79
N ARG A 69 49.04 -12.52 -43.68
CA ARG A 69 48.24 -13.65 -44.21
C ARG A 69 47.77 -14.60 -43.11
N LEU A 70 48.59 -14.85 -42.08
CA LEU A 70 48.19 -15.67 -40.94
C LEU A 70 47.10 -15.00 -40.11
N CYS A 71 47.15 -13.68 -39.89
CA CYS A 71 46.06 -12.93 -39.26
C CYS A 71 44.75 -13.04 -40.06
N ASN A 72 44.81 -12.87 -41.39
CA ASN A 72 43.64 -13.01 -42.25
C ASN A 72 43.08 -14.45 -42.25
N LYS A 73 43.95 -15.46 -42.08
CA LYS A 73 43.54 -16.86 -41.93
C LYS A 73 42.74 -17.08 -40.64
N ILE A 74 43.09 -16.39 -39.54
CA ILE A 74 42.30 -16.39 -38.29
C ILE A 74 40.91 -15.81 -38.57
N CYS A 75 40.84 -14.64 -39.23
CA CYS A 75 39.57 -13.98 -39.55
C CYS A 75 38.64 -14.88 -40.37
N GLN A 76 39.21 -15.58 -41.36
CA GLN A 76 38.44 -16.43 -42.29
C GLN A 76 37.93 -17.72 -41.64
N HIS A 77 38.70 -18.31 -40.73
CA HIS A 77 38.32 -19.53 -40.03
C HIS A 77 37.22 -19.27 -38.99
N HIS A 78 37.27 -18.12 -38.30
CA HIS A 78 36.35 -17.75 -37.24
C HIS A 78 35.26 -16.75 -37.68
N LYS A 79 34.79 -16.88 -38.94
CA LYS A 79 33.72 -16.03 -39.49
C LYS A 79 32.39 -16.15 -38.72
N ASN A 80 32.16 -17.20 -37.95
CA ASN A 80 30.90 -17.41 -37.22
C ASN A 80 31.03 -17.22 -35.70
N GLY A 81 32.18 -16.77 -35.21
CA GLY A 81 32.47 -16.64 -33.77
C GLY A 81 33.67 -17.49 -33.34
N TYR A 82 34.12 -17.29 -32.10
CA TYR A 82 35.23 -18.02 -31.49
C TYR A 82 34.71 -19.10 -30.53
N ILE A 83 35.49 -20.16 -30.35
CA ILE A 83 35.21 -21.22 -29.37
C ILE A 83 35.71 -20.74 -28.00
N LEU A 84 34.92 -20.91 -26.93
CA LEU A 84 35.28 -20.43 -25.58
C LEU A 84 36.63 -20.95 -25.08
N LYS A 85 36.93 -22.23 -25.37
CA LYS A 85 38.20 -22.87 -25.00
C LYS A 85 39.44 -22.18 -25.61
N ASP A 86 39.30 -21.43 -26.70
CA ASP A 86 40.42 -20.81 -27.41
C ASP A 86 40.68 -19.34 -27.04
N LEU A 87 39.89 -18.76 -26.11
CA LEU A 87 39.98 -17.35 -25.73
C LEU A 87 41.37 -16.91 -25.26
N HIS A 88 42.08 -17.77 -24.50
CA HIS A 88 43.42 -17.45 -24.01
C HIS A 88 44.46 -17.34 -25.14
N TYR A 89 44.30 -18.11 -26.22
CA TYR A 89 45.16 -18.00 -27.40
C TYR A 89 44.88 -16.69 -28.16
N LEU A 90 43.60 -16.31 -28.25
CA LEU A 90 43.18 -15.07 -28.88
C LEU A 90 43.75 -13.84 -28.13
N MET A 91 43.75 -13.85 -26.79
CA MET A 91 44.38 -12.79 -26.00
C MET A 91 45.89 -12.66 -26.22
N LYS A 92 46.61 -13.79 -26.30
CA LYS A 92 48.04 -13.77 -26.65
C LYS A 92 48.27 -13.12 -28.01
N ILE A 93 47.39 -13.38 -28.98
CA ILE A 93 47.45 -12.76 -30.30
C ILE A 93 47.16 -11.27 -30.22
N PHE A 94 46.18 -10.82 -29.44
CA PHE A 94 45.92 -9.40 -29.22
C PHE A 94 47.13 -8.67 -28.66
N ASN A 95 47.75 -9.20 -27.60
CA ASN A 95 48.92 -8.60 -26.99
C ASN A 95 50.09 -8.47 -27.98
N MET A 96 50.33 -9.49 -28.82
CA MET A 96 51.35 -9.39 -29.87
C MET A 96 50.97 -8.36 -30.96
N LEU A 97 49.69 -8.28 -31.32
CA LEU A 97 49.22 -7.32 -32.33
C LEU A 97 49.27 -5.87 -31.83
N VAL A 98 49.13 -5.63 -30.53
CA VAL A 98 49.30 -4.29 -29.92
C VAL A 98 50.66 -3.70 -30.28
N ASP A 99 51.73 -4.46 -30.02
CA ASP A 99 53.10 -4.00 -30.29
C ASP A 99 53.37 -3.89 -31.80
N LEU A 100 52.88 -4.85 -32.59
CA LEU A 100 53.07 -4.88 -34.03
C LEU A 100 52.33 -3.76 -34.77
N CYS A 101 51.14 -3.38 -34.32
CA CYS A 101 50.38 -2.28 -34.92
C CYS A 101 51.05 -0.92 -34.70
N GLN A 102 51.78 -0.73 -33.60
CA GLN A 102 52.57 0.48 -33.36
C GLN A 102 53.78 0.58 -34.28
N GLN A 103 54.41 -0.57 -34.57
CA GLN A 103 55.61 -0.64 -35.40
C GLN A 103 55.28 -0.70 -36.91
N GLN A 104 54.16 -1.30 -37.29
CA GLN A 104 53.81 -1.64 -38.67
C GLN A 104 52.29 -1.47 -38.92
N PRO A 105 51.86 -0.45 -39.70
CA PRO A 105 50.44 -0.14 -39.88
C PRO A 105 49.65 -1.20 -40.67
N LEU A 106 50.34 -2.08 -41.41
CA LEU A 106 49.72 -3.17 -42.18
C LEU A 106 48.94 -4.17 -41.31
N PHE A 107 49.24 -4.25 -40.01
CA PHE A 107 48.54 -5.14 -39.07
C PHE A 107 47.22 -4.55 -38.53
N ILE A 108 46.94 -3.26 -38.75
CA ILE A 108 45.74 -2.57 -38.22
C ILE A 108 44.45 -3.20 -38.77
N ASN A 109 44.34 -3.36 -40.09
CA ASN A 109 43.12 -3.92 -40.72
C ASN A 109 42.86 -5.38 -40.32
N PRO A 110 43.86 -6.30 -40.38
CA PRO A 110 43.70 -7.65 -39.84
C PRO A 110 43.28 -7.66 -38.38
N PHE A 111 43.86 -6.80 -37.54
CA PHE A 111 43.50 -6.74 -36.13
C PHE A 111 42.05 -6.29 -35.91
N ILE A 112 41.58 -5.29 -36.65
CA ILE A 112 40.17 -4.84 -36.64
C ILE A 112 39.23 -5.99 -37.05
N GLU A 113 39.57 -6.79 -38.06
CA GLU A 113 38.74 -7.94 -38.45
C GLU A 113 38.68 -9.04 -37.38
N ILE A 114 39.81 -9.33 -36.72
CA ILE A 114 39.85 -10.30 -35.60
C ILE A 114 38.97 -9.80 -34.45
N LEU A 115 39.05 -8.50 -34.11
CA LEU A 115 38.21 -7.86 -33.08
C LEU A 115 36.72 -7.90 -33.44
N LYS A 116 36.35 -7.58 -34.70
CA LYS A 116 34.95 -7.66 -35.16
C LYS A 116 34.35 -9.05 -34.98
N ASN A 117 35.12 -10.12 -35.16
CA ASN A 117 34.64 -11.48 -34.94
C ASN A 117 34.35 -11.78 -33.46
N CYS A 118 34.88 -11.01 -32.50
CA CYS A 118 34.56 -11.13 -31.07
C CYS A 118 33.20 -10.53 -30.70
N SER A 119 32.53 -9.83 -31.63
CA SER A 119 31.16 -9.34 -31.46
C SER A 119 30.10 -10.37 -31.84
N LYS A 120 30.52 -11.55 -32.30
CA LYS A 120 29.65 -12.69 -32.63
C LYS A 120 29.49 -13.57 -31.39
N PRO A 121 28.38 -14.33 -31.29
CA PRO A 121 28.18 -15.28 -30.19
C PRO A 121 29.33 -16.28 -30.09
N PHE A 122 29.71 -16.64 -28.85
CA PHE A 122 30.71 -17.68 -28.65
C PHE A 122 30.12 -19.07 -28.88
N LEU A 123 30.98 -19.95 -29.39
CA LEU A 123 30.65 -21.35 -29.68
C LEU A 123 31.09 -22.23 -28.52
N LEU A 124 30.23 -23.17 -28.12
CA LEU A 124 30.54 -24.19 -27.12
C LEU A 124 30.94 -25.50 -27.80
N ASP A 125 32.02 -26.12 -27.35
CA ASP A 125 32.39 -27.48 -27.78
C ASP A 125 31.52 -28.51 -27.03
N LYS A 126 31.27 -28.24 -25.74
CA LYS A 126 30.40 -29.03 -24.85
C LYS A 126 29.39 -28.15 -24.12
N SER A 127 28.26 -28.73 -23.71
CA SER A 127 27.26 -28.05 -22.87
C SER A 127 27.83 -27.47 -21.57
N THR A 128 28.80 -28.15 -20.96
CA THR A 128 29.47 -27.72 -19.71
C THR A 128 30.47 -26.58 -19.90
N ASP A 129 30.86 -26.26 -21.14
CA ASP A 129 31.89 -25.23 -21.40
C ASP A 129 31.44 -23.82 -20.97
N ALA A 130 30.13 -23.57 -20.98
CA ALA A 130 29.57 -22.29 -20.53
C ALA A 130 29.94 -21.98 -19.08
N GLU A 131 29.84 -22.97 -18.18
CA GLU A 131 30.18 -22.83 -16.76
C GLU A 131 31.70 -22.83 -16.54
N ILE A 132 32.43 -23.72 -17.23
CA ILE A 132 33.89 -23.89 -17.06
C ILE A 132 34.66 -22.63 -17.48
N TYR A 133 34.24 -21.98 -18.58
CA TYR A 133 34.96 -20.85 -19.16
C TYR A 133 34.29 -19.48 -18.90
N ALA A 134 33.25 -19.41 -18.06
CA ALA A 134 32.59 -18.15 -17.71
C ALA A 134 33.57 -17.09 -17.18
N SER A 135 34.41 -17.45 -16.21
CA SER A 135 35.42 -16.56 -15.63
C SER A 135 36.50 -16.13 -16.64
N ALA A 136 36.88 -17.03 -17.55
CA ALA A 136 37.82 -16.73 -18.62
C ALA A 136 37.22 -15.75 -19.63
N LEU A 137 35.92 -15.86 -19.92
CA LEU A 137 35.18 -14.94 -20.80
C LEU A 137 35.04 -13.54 -20.17
N VAL A 138 34.78 -13.47 -18.87
CA VAL A 138 34.80 -12.21 -18.10
C VAL A 138 36.17 -11.54 -18.19
N SER A 139 37.24 -12.29 -17.90
CA SER A 139 38.62 -11.78 -17.97
C SER A 139 38.95 -11.32 -19.40
N PHE A 140 38.50 -12.06 -20.40
CA PHE A 140 38.69 -11.74 -21.81
C PHE A 140 38.09 -10.38 -22.19
N TYR A 141 36.85 -10.09 -21.78
CA TYR A 141 36.25 -8.78 -22.02
C TYR A 141 36.84 -7.67 -21.13
N SER A 142 37.27 -7.99 -19.92
CA SER A 142 37.99 -7.04 -19.06
C SER A 142 39.31 -6.57 -19.72
N ASP A 143 39.98 -7.47 -20.45
CA ASP A 143 41.22 -7.15 -21.15
C ASP A 143 41.04 -6.16 -22.31
N PHE A 144 39.83 -6.05 -22.89
CA PHE A 144 39.54 -5.04 -23.91
C PHE A 144 39.72 -3.62 -23.36
N GLY A 145 39.59 -3.44 -22.05
CA GLY A 145 39.94 -2.19 -21.38
C GLY A 145 41.40 -1.78 -21.50
N TYR A 146 42.31 -2.74 -21.41
CA TYR A 146 43.73 -2.46 -21.64
C TYR A 146 44.01 -2.20 -23.13
N LEU A 147 43.29 -2.87 -24.03
CA LEU A 147 43.42 -2.65 -25.48
C LEU A 147 42.94 -1.25 -25.92
N LEU A 148 42.05 -0.61 -25.18
CA LEU A 148 41.64 0.78 -25.46
C LEU A 148 42.78 1.79 -25.28
N ARG A 149 43.89 1.42 -24.62
CA ARG A 149 45.08 2.26 -24.48
C ARG A 149 45.88 2.44 -25.78
N ILE A 150 45.59 1.65 -26.81
CA ILE A 150 46.26 1.72 -28.10
C ILE A 150 45.94 3.07 -28.76
N PRO A 151 46.94 3.90 -29.14
CA PRO A 151 46.73 5.23 -29.73
C PRO A 151 46.32 5.15 -31.21
N ASN A 152 45.31 4.34 -31.53
CA ASN A 152 44.76 4.18 -32.88
C ASN A 152 43.23 4.26 -32.85
N LYS A 153 42.69 5.30 -33.49
CA LYS A 153 41.25 5.62 -33.49
C LYS A 153 40.38 4.49 -34.06
N SER A 154 40.83 3.83 -35.13
CA SER A 154 40.08 2.76 -35.79
C SER A 154 40.01 1.48 -34.94
N ILE A 155 41.10 1.15 -34.26
CA ILE A 155 41.15 0.03 -33.32
C ILE A 155 40.27 0.31 -32.09
N GLN A 156 40.41 1.49 -31.48
CA GLN A 156 39.58 1.91 -30.33
C GLN A 156 38.08 1.90 -30.66
N GLN A 157 37.68 2.42 -31.83
CA GLN A 157 36.29 2.37 -32.27
C GLN A 157 35.80 0.92 -32.45
N CYS A 158 36.61 0.06 -33.08
CA CYS A 158 36.26 -1.34 -33.26
C CYS A 158 36.08 -2.06 -31.92
N ILE A 159 36.93 -1.79 -30.93
CA ILE A 159 36.84 -2.35 -29.58
C ILE A 159 35.52 -1.95 -28.93
N LEU A 160 35.15 -0.66 -28.97
CA LEU A 160 33.89 -0.19 -28.41
C LEU A 160 32.66 -0.76 -29.13
N GLU A 161 32.67 -0.81 -30.46
CA GLU A 161 31.59 -1.45 -31.23
C GLU A 161 31.47 -2.95 -30.90
N THR A 162 32.58 -3.60 -30.61
CA THR A 162 32.62 -5.02 -30.23
C THR A 162 32.01 -5.24 -28.85
N LEU A 163 32.41 -4.43 -27.86
CA LEU A 163 31.84 -4.45 -26.51
C LEU A 163 30.35 -4.09 -26.51
N TYR A 164 29.95 -3.12 -27.32
CA TYR A 164 28.56 -2.71 -27.42
C TYR A 164 27.68 -3.83 -28.00
N LYS A 165 28.13 -4.44 -29.08
CA LYS A 165 27.41 -5.56 -29.71
C LYS A 165 27.35 -6.78 -28.80
N SER A 166 28.42 -7.09 -28.06
CA SER A 166 28.42 -8.22 -27.14
C SER A 166 27.36 -8.05 -26.03
N ILE A 167 27.24 -6.84 -25.46
CA ILE A 167 26.21 -6.49 -24.46
C ILE A 167 24.79 -6.51 -25.07
N GLN A 168 24.61 -6.15 -26.35
CA GLN A 168 23.29 -6.29 -26.98
C GLN A 168 22.90 -7.74 -27.28
N THR A 169 23.88 -8.59 -27.59
CA THR A 169 23.63 -10.01 -27.87
C THR A 169 23.34 -10.83 -26.62
N THR A 170 23.91 -10.47 -25.45
CA THR A 170 23.57 -11.10 -24.15
C THR A 170 22.08 -10.91 -23.85
N ASN A 171 21.53 -9.72 -24.11
CA ASN A 171 20.12 -9.39 -23.85
C ASN A 171 19.11 -10.27 -24.61
N LYS A 172 19.51 -10.97 -25.68
CA LYS A 172 18.63 -11.84 -26.49
C LYS A 172 18.75 -13.34 -26.20
N SER A 173 19.61 -13.75 -25.27
CA SER A 173 19.91 -15.18 -24.98
C SER A 173 19.08 -15.77 -23.82
N PRO A 174 18.79 -17.09 -23.81
CA PRO A 174 18.10 -17.75 -22.70
C PRO A 174 18.98 -17.91 -21.44
N ARG A 175 18.33 -17.99 -20.27
CA ARG A 175 18.92 -17.96 -18.91
C ARG A 175 19.90 -19.13 -18.63
N ILE A 176 20.92 -18.85 -17.81
CA ILE A 176 21.71 -19.85 -17.05
C ILE A 176 21.70 -19.38 -15.58
N ASP A 177 21.54 -20.32 -14.64
CA ASP A 177 21.28 -20.08 -13.21
C ASP A 177 22.32 -19.21 -12.48
N ASP A 178 21.84 -18.60 -11.39
CA ASP A 178 22.50 -17.69 -10.46
C ASP A 178 23.81 -18.26 -9.91
N ASN A 179 24.96 -17.62 -10.21
CA ASN A 179 26.19 -17.63 -9.38
C ASN A 179 27.44 -16.94 -10.01
N TYR A 180 27.28 -16.01 -10.96
CA TYR A 180 28.45 -15.37 -11.58
C TYR A 180 28.36 -13.85 -11.55
N ASP A 181 28.94 -13.31 -10.48
CA ASP A 181 29.28 -11.91 -10.27
C ASP A 181 30.61 -11.59 -10.98
N ASP A 182 30.81 -10.31 -11.32
CA ASP A 182 31.99 -9.71 -11.96
C ASP A 182 31.97 -9.63 -13.50
N LEU A 183 31.44 -8.51 -14.03
CA LEU A 183 31.97 -7.90 -15.26
C LEU A 183 32.62 -6.58 -14.84
N THR A 184 33.95 -6.57 -14.68
CA THR A 184 34.67 -5.40 -14.13
C THR A 184 34.68 -4.19 -15.10
N PRO A 185 34.33 -2.98 -14.66
CA PRO A 185 34.26 -1.77 -15.49
C PRO A 185 35.58 -0.99 -15.56
N ALA A 186 36.70 -1.63 -15.18
CA ALA A 186 38.06 -1.11 -15.36
C ALA A 186 38.37 -0.57 -16.79
N PRO A 187 37.82 -1.14 -17.89
CA PRO A 187 37.90 -0.57 -19.25
C PRO A 187 37.31 0.84 -19.38
N HIS A 188 36.23 1.12 -18.65
CA HIS A 188 35.33 2.25 -18.92
C HIS A 188 35.79 3.53 -18.20
N ILE A 189 36.46 3.39 -17.06
CA ILE A 189 37.05 4.51 -16.30
C ILE A 189 38.24 5.13 -17.06
N TYR A 190 39.01 4.33 -17.80
CA TYR A 190 40.16 4.82 -18.57
C TYR A 190 39.74 5.70 -19.76
N LEU A 191 38.61 5.40 -20.41
CA LEU A 191 38.08 6.17 -21.56
C LEU A 191 37.65 7.59 -21.19
N LEU A 192 37.16 7.78 -19.96
CA LEU A 192 36.79 9.09 -19.46
C LEU A 192 38.03 9.97 -19.18
N ARG A 193 39.21 9.36 -18.97
CA ARG A 193 40.47 10.04 -18.62
C ARG A 193 41.17 10.72 -19.82
N THR A 194 40.77 10.43 -21.06
CA THR A 194 41.42 10.96 -22.27
C THR A 194 40.88 12.34 -22.72
N GLN A 195 40.25 13.12 -21.83
CA GLN A 195 39.73 14.45 -22.15
C GLN A 195 40.83 15.49 -22.38
N CYS A 196 40.95 15.95 -23.63
CA CYS A 196 40.84 17.37 -24.02
C CYS A 196 41.39 17.56 -25.44
N SER A 197 40.54 17.38 -26.45
CA SER A 197 40.76 17.99 -27.76
C SER A 197 39.40 18.15 -28.45
N SER A 198 39.18 19.30 -29.07
CA SER A 198 37.98 19.72 -29.82
C SER A 198 37.67 18.89 -31.07
N ASP A 199 38.11 17.64 -31.11
CA ASP A 199 38.04 16.78 -32.27
C ASP A 199 36.76 15.95 -32.29
N LEU A 200 36.11 15.89 -33.45
CA LEU A 200 34.90 15.09 -33.72
C LEU A 200 35.04 13.60 -33.33
N TRP A 201 36.26 13.04 -33.32
CA TRP A 201 36.49 11.64 -32.92
C TRP A 201 36.30 11.44 -31.41
N TYR A 202 36.74 12.41 -30.60
CA TYR A 202 36.67 12.33 -29.14
C TYR A 202 35.22 12.31 -28.69
N LEU A 203 34.42 13.15 -29.33
CA LEU A 203 32.99 13.25 -29.11
C LEU A 203 32.24 11.93 -29.42
N LYS A 204 32.59 11.26 -30.54
CA LYS A 204 32.05 9.93 -30.89
C LYS A 204 32.47 8.85 -29.90
N LEU A 205 33.72 8.91 -29.41
CA LEU A 205 34.23 7.97 -28.41
C LEU A 205 33.47 8.12 -27.08
N LEU A 206 33.31 9.35 -26.61
CA LEU A 206 32.59 9.66 -25.38
C LEU A 206 31.15 9.18 -25.45
N PHE A 207 30.45 9.45 -26.56
CA PHE A 207 29.08 8.98 -26.76
C PHE A 207 28.95 7.46 -26.65
N ARG A 208 29.80 6.70 -27.35
CA ARG A 208 29.80 5.23 -27.25
C ARG A 208 30.15 4.73 -25.85
N THR A 209 31.02 5.45 -25.13
CA THR A 209 31.38 5.11 -23.75
C THR A 209 30.21 5.31 -22.80
N ILE A 210 29.49 6.43 -22.91
CA ILE A 210 28.31 6.73 -22.09
C ILE A 210 27.16 5.77 -22.41
N GLU A 211 26.94 5.46 -23.68
CA GLU A 211 25.93 4.48 -24.10
C GLU A 211 26.24 3.08 -23.54
N LEU A 212 27.51 2.67 -23.50
CA LEU A 212 27.94 1.43 -22.86
C LEU A 212 27.67 1.44 -21.36
N LEU A 213 28.08 2.51 -20.66
CA LEU A 213 27.87 2.65 -19.21
C LEU A 213 26.39 2.63 -18.84
N TRP A 214 25.56 3.34 -19.61
CA TRP A 214 24.11 3.30 -19.43
C TRP A 214 23.58 1.88 -19.62
N ASN A 215 23.89 1.20 -20.72
CA ASN A 215 23.41 -0.17 -20.95
C ASN A 215 23.82 -1.15 -19.84
N LEU A 216 25.02 -0.98 -19.26
CA LEU A 216 25.49 -1.80 -18.14
C LEU A 216 24.70 -1.51 -16.85
N LEU A 217 24.43 -0.24 -16.54
CA LEU A 217 23.64 0.15 -15.38
C LEU A 217 22.15 -0.22 -15.51
N GLU A 218 21.61 -0.28 -16.73
CA GLU A 218 20.21 -0.59 -16.98
C GLU A 218 19.93 -2.10 -17.09
N ASN A 219 20.85 -2.86 -17.69
CA ASN A 219 20.64 -4.29 -17.98
C ASN A 219 21.53 -5.24 -17.16
N GLY A 220 22.56 -4.74 -16.47
CA GLY A 220 23.44 -5.53 -15.59
C GLY A 220 22.98 -5.54 -14.14
N ASP A 221 23.82 -6.06 -13.24
CA ASP A 221 23.67 -5.88 -11.80
C ASP A 221 23.99 -4.42 -11.44
N ASP A 222 22.94 -3.62 -11.26
CA ASP A 222 23.07 -2.19 -11.12
C ASP A 222 23.74 -1.77 -9.80
N GLU A 223 23.64 -2.57 -8.74
CA GLU A 223 24.32 -2.28 -7.46
C GLU A 223 25.82 -2.47 -7.62
N GLN A 224 26.26 -3.62 -8.17
CA GLN A 224 27.69 -3.89 -8.39
C GLN A 224 28.33 -2.93 -9.38
N VAL A 225 27.67 -2.65 -10.50
CA VAL A 225 28.20 -1.72 -11.51
C VAL A 225 28.27 -0.30 -10.94
N ALA A 226 27.25 0.13 -10.18
CA ALA A 226 27.28 1.43 -9.53
C ALA A 226 28.39 1.52 -8.47
N ASP A 227 28.62 0.48 -7.67
CA ASP A 227 29.69 0.42 -6.66
C ASP A 227 31.08 0.59 -7.30
N GLN A 228 31.31 -0.08 -8.41
CA GLN A 228 32.59 0.01 -9.11
C GLN A 228 32.79 1.37 -9.78
N LEU A 229 31.72 2.04 -10.19
CA LEU A 229 31.74 3.40 -10.71
C LEU A 229 31.78 4.47 -9.59
N ASN A 230 31.50 4.08 -8.35
CA ASN A 230 31.47 4.95 -7.18
C ASN A 230 32.89 5.31 -6.68
N SER A 231 33.66 6.01 -7.50
CA SER A 231 34.99 6.50 -7.14
C SER A 231 35.14 7.99 -7.41
N ARG A 232 35.95 8.68 -6.60
CA ARG A 232 36.24 10.11 -6.77
C ARG A 232 36.80 10.44 -8.17
N VAL A 233 37.56 9.50 -8.74
CA VAL A 233 38.13 9.64 -10.08
C VAL A 233 37.01 9.56 -11.13
N THR A 234 36.18 8.52 -11.09
CA THR A 234 35.09 8.31 -12.07
C THR A 234 34.10 9.47 -12.05
N ILE A 235 33.62 9.86 -10.86
CA ILE A 235 32.69 10.98 -10.70
C ILE A 235 33.33 12.30 -11.15
N GLY A 236 34.63 12.50 -10.86
CA GLY A 236 35.38 13.66 -11.34
C GLY A 236 35.46 13.73 -12.87
N LEU A 237 35.67 12.59 -13.55
CA LEU A 237 35.71 12.56 -15.01
C LEU A 237 34.33 12.72 -15.64
N LEU A 238 33.27 12.17 -15.04
CA LEU A 238 31.88 12.41 -15.48
C LEU A 238 31.52 13.89 -15.36
N LYS A 239 31.94 14.56 -14.27
CA LYS A 239 31.80 16.01 -14.11
C LYS A 239 32.49 16.78 -15.23
N GLU A 240 33.75 16.50 -15.51
CA GLU A 240 34.50 17.20 -16.57
C GLU A 240 33.85 16.98 -17.95
N ALA A 241 33.46 15.74 -18.24
CA ALA A 241 32.70 15.39 -19.45
C ALA A 241 31.44 16.22 -19.58
N PHE A 242 30.64 16.25 -18.51
CA PHE A 242 29.37 16.95 -18.43
C PHE A 242 29.55 18.45 -18.65
N LEU A 243 30.47 19.11 -17.93
CA LEU A 243 30.73 20.55 -18.08
C LEU A 243 31.23 20.90 -19.47
N GLY A 244 32.05 20.04 -20.08
CA GLY A 244 32.47 20.19 -21.47
C GLY A 244 31.27 20.22 -22.42
N GLN A 245 30.29 19.33 -22.22
CA GLN A 245 29.07 19.32 -23.05
C GLN A 245 28.13 20.51 -22.76
N VAL A 246 28.01 20.93 -21.49
CA VAL A 246 27.17 22.07 -21.08
C VAL A 246 27.71 23.38 -21.67
N THR A 247 29.03 23.56 -21.71
CA THR A 247 29.65 24.77 -22.28
C THR A 247 29.63 24.82 -23.81
N GLN A 248 29.48 23.67 -24.48
CA GLN A 248 29.48 23.54 -25.94
C GLN A 248 28.10 23.19 -26.52
N SER A 249 27.01 23.51 -25.81
CA SER A 249 25.64 23.05 -26.11
C SER A 249 24.98 23.67 -27.37
N HIS A 250 25.76 24.07 -28.37
CA HIS A 250 25.29 24.67 -29.62
C HIS A 250 24.69 23.64 -30.59
N SER A 251 25.18 22.40 -30.56
CA SER A 251 24.68 21.31 -31.41
C SER A 251 23.71 20.41 -30.65
N GLN A 252 22.80 19.76 -31.39
CA GLN A 252 21.91 18.74 -30.82
C GLN A 252 22.71 17.60 -30.17
N TYR A 253 23.85 17.24 -30.77
CA TYR A 253 24.71 16.16 -30.29
C TYR A 253 25.27 16.43 -28.88
N HIS A 254 25.79 17.64 -28.63
CA HIS A 254 26.26 18.02 -27.29
C HIS A 254 25.12 18.05 -26.27
N ARG A 255 23.93 18.50 -26.68
CA ARG A 255 22.72 18.53 -25.83
C ARG A 255 22.21 17.14 -25.47
N GLN A 256 22.30 16.17 -26.39
CA GLN A 256 21.97 14.78 -26.09
C GLN A 256 23.01 14.17 -25.13
N LEU A 257 24.30 14.31 -25.46
CA LEU A 257 25.36 13.68 -24.68
C LEU A 257 25.43 14.19 -23.23
N ARG A 258 25.17 15.48 -22.97
CA ARG A 258 25.09 15.99 -21.59
C ARG A 258 23.96 15.32 -20.80
N ASN A 259 22.83 15.03 -21.45
CA ASN A 259 21.66 14.42 -20.83
C ASN A 259 21.97 12.95 -20.53
N ASP A 260 22.57 12.24 -21.48
CA ASP A 260 22.98 10.84 -21.30
C ASP A 260 23.99 10.69 -20.15
N ILE A 261 24.94 11.62 -20.02
CA ILE A 261 25.87 11.66 -18.88
C ILE A 261 25.12 11.85 -17.55
N LEU A 262 24.11 12.74 -17.54
CA LEU A 262 23.31 12.99 -16.33
C LEU A 262 22.42 11.80 -15.96
N VAL A 263 21.92 11.05 -16.94
CA VAL A 263 21.21 9.77 -16.72
C VAL A 263 22.14 8.76 -16.07
N VAL A 264 23.34 8.55 -16.62
CA VAL A 264 24.35 7.64 -16.03
C VAL A 264 24.68 8.05 -14.60
N LEU A 265 24.88 9.35 -14.34
CA LEU A 265 25.12 9.85 -12.99
C LEU A 265 23.93 9.56 -12.05
N SER A 266 22.70 9.78 -12.53
CA SER A 266 21.49 9.55 -11.74
C SER A 266 21.32 8.08 -11.36
N LEU A 267 21.65 7.15 -12.27
CA LEU A 267 21.66 5.71 -12.01
C LEU A 267 22.69 5.34 -10.92
N ILE A 268 23.93 5.85 -11.03
CA ILE A 268 24.97 5.64 -10.02
C ILE A 268 24.51 6.15 -8.65
N LEU A 269 23.94 7.37 -8.59
CA LEU A 269 23.49 7.97 -7.33
C LEU A 269 22.29 7.26 -6.71
N ASN A 270 21.44 6.65 -7.53
CA ASN A 270 20.27 5.94 -7.04
C ASN A 270 20.65 4.65 -6.32
N ALA A 271 21.68 3.94 -6.81
CA ALA A 271 22.27 2.78 -6.13
C ALA A 271 23.18 3.22 -4.96
N ASN A 272 23.94 4.30 -5.14
CA ASN A 272 24.91 4.81 -4.17
C ASN A 272 24.69 6.29 -3.80
N PRO A 273 23.81 6.60 -2.83
CA PRO A 273 23.53 7.98 -2.40
C PRO A 273 24.75 8.74 -1.86
N ASN A 274 25.74 8.01 -1.34
CA ASN A 274 26.97 8.56 -0.75
C ASN A 274 28.12 8.72 -1.75
N ALA A 275 27.84 8.65 -3.05
CA ALA A 275 28.88 8.82 -4.06
C ALA A 275 29.58 10.20 -3.92
N PRO A 276 30.88 10.32 -4.27
CA PRO A 276 31.72 11.48 -3.95
C PRO A 276 31.46 12.71 -4.85
N VAL A 277 30.20 13.11 -4.97
CA VAL A 277 29.72 14.22 -5.81
C VAL A 277 29.97 15.57 -5.14
N VAL A 278 30.09 15.61 -3.81
CA VAL A 278 30.43 16.81 -3.03
C VAL A 278 31.93 17.10 -3.15
N GLU A 279 32.78 16.10 -2.94
CA GLU A 279 34.24 16.19 -2.91
C GLU A 279 34.86 16.47 -4.29
N THR A 280 34.13 16.13 -5.35
CA THR A 280 34.46 16.49 -6.73
C THR A 280 33.94 17.89 -7.08
N GLY A 281 33.08 18.48 -6.26
CA GLY A 281 32.41 19.77 -6.50
C GLY A 281 31.33 19.71 -7.59
N PHE A 282 30.93 18.50 -8.01
CA PHE A 282 29.92 18.32 -9.06
C PHE A 282 28.53 18.70 -8.55
N ALA A 283 28.21 18.40 -7.29
CA ALA A 283 26.91 18.70 -6.68
C ALA A 283 26.58 20.20 -6.75
N LYS A 284 27.56 21.05 -6.38
CA LYS A 284 27.43 22.51 -6.47
C LYS A 284 27.08 23.02 -7.87
N GLN A 285 27.63 22.37 -8.91
CA GLN A 285 27.36 22.73 -10.30
C GLN A 285 25.98 22.25 -10.76
N LEU A 286 25.57 21.05 -10.35
CA LEU A 286 24.24 20.51 -10.63
C LEU A 286 23.14 21.36 -10.00
N PHE A 287 23.28 21.72 -8.72
CA PHE A 287 22.35 22.64 -8.05
C PHE A 287 22.27 24.00 -8.74
N LEU A 288 23.41 24.58 -9.10
CA LEU A 288 23.46 25.85 -9.83
C LEU A 288 22.74 25.77 -11.19
N LEU A 289 22.91 24.67 -11.93
CA LEU A 289 22.23 24.46 -13.21
C LEU A 289 20.75 24.18 -13.03
N ALA A 290 20.37 23.46 -11.97
CA ALA A 290 18.97 23.17 -11.63
C ALA A 290 18.19 24.45 -11.26
N SER A 291 18.84 25.44 -10.63
CA SER A 291 18.25 26.75 -10.33
C SER A 291 18.16 27.72 -11.52
N CYS A 292 18.74 27.35 -12.67
CA CYS A 292 18.77 28.16 -13.88
C CYS A 292 17.64 27.74 -14.84
N PRO A 293 16.93 28.68 -15.49
CA PRO A 293 17.18 30.14 -15.53
C PRO A 293 16.39 30.95 -14.52
N GLU A 294 15.65 30.31 -13.61
CA GLU A 294 14.71 30.97 -12.69
C GLU A 294 15.43 31.97 -11.78
N LEU A 295 16.66 31.62 -11.35
CA LEU A 295 17.50 32.48 -10.53
C LEU A 295 18.70 33.00 -11.32
N ARG A 296 18.89 34.33 -11.31
CA ARG A 296 20.07 34.96 -11.89
C ARG A 296 21.30 34.62 -11.06
N SER A 297 22.36 34.14 -11.74
CA SER A 297 23.64 33.85 -11.11
C SER A 297 24.79 34.52 -11.86
N ASN A 298 25.75 35.06 -11.11
CA ASN A 298 26.98 35.64 -11.66
C ASN A 298 28.05 34.57 -11.95
N SER A 299 27.74 33.29 -11.78
CA SER A 299 28.67 32.19 -12.06
C SER A 299 29.09 32.19 -13.54
N PRO A 300 30.41 32.05 -13.84
CA PRO A 300 30.89 32.02 -15.22
C PRO A 300 30.28 30.86 -16.03
N LEU A 301 29.93 29.76 -15.36
CA LEU A 301 29.30 28.60 -15.98
C LEU A 301 27.92 28.93 -16.59
N VAL A 302 27.17 29.82 -15.94
CA VAL A 302 25.78 30.13 -16.32
C VAL A 302 25.69 31.38 -17.20
N LYS A 303 26.71 32.25 -17.18
CA LYS A 303 26.72 33.53 -17.91
C LYS A 303 26.44 33.41 -19.41
N ASN A 304 26.91 32.34 -20.04
CA ASN A 304 26.71 32.06 -21.47
C ASN A 304 25.81 30.84 -21.72
N PHE A 305 25.30 30.21 -20.66
CA PHE A 305 24.43 29.05 -20.77
C PHE A 305 22.98 29.51 -20.93
N LYS A 306 22.31 29.06 -21.99
CA LYS A 306 20.90 29.37 -22.25
C LYS A 306 20.14 28.10 -22.56
N LEU A 307 19.08 27.84 -21.80
CA LEU A 307 18.10 26.81 -22.11
C LEU A 307 17.14 27.33 -23.17
N THR A 308 16.89 26.53 -24.20
CA THR A 308 15.92 26.80 -25.26
C THR A 308 14.68 25.91 -25.09
N THR A 309 13.65 26.11 -25.92
CA THR A 309 12.46 25.25 -25.96
C THR A 309 12.68 23.91 -26.66
N SER A 310 13.94 23.56 -27.00
CA SER A 310 14.27 22.28 -27.61
C SER A 310 13.93 21.10 -26.70
N GLN A 311 13.60 19.94 -27.29
CA GLN A 311 13.31 18.74 -26.51
C GLN A 311 14.49 18.34 -25.62
N GLU A 312 15.72 18.49 -26.10
CA GLU A 312 16.90 18.12 -25.31
C GLU A 312 17.12 19.04 -24.10
N ASP A 313 16.83 20.34 -24.20
CA ASP A 313 16.90 21.27 -23.05
C ASP A 313 15.76 21.03 -22.06
N PHE A 314 14.57 20.69 -22.56
CA PHE A 314 13.42 20.34 -21.73
C PHE A 314 13.66 19.06 -20.93
N GLU A 315 14.14 17.98 -21.57
CA GLU A 315 14.54 16.76 -20.88
C GLU A 315 15.69 17.01 -19.89
N PHE A 316 16.66 17.84 -20.27
CA PHE A 316 17.76 18.22 -19.39
C PHE A 316 17.26 18.86 -18.09
N LYS A 317 16.30 19.79 -18.20
CA LYS A 317 15.72 20.44 -17.02
C LYS A 317 15.02 19.44 -16.10
N LYS A 318 14.22 18.51 -16.65
CA LYS A 318 13.59 17.44 -15.85
C LYS A 318 14.62 16.54 -15.17
N LEU A 319 15.69 16.15 -15.89
CA LEU A 319 16.77 15.34 -15.33
C LEU A 319 17.50 16.07 -14.19
N LEU A 320 17.73 17.38 -14.30
CA LEU A 320 18.33 18.18 -13.23
C LEU A 320 17.44 18.19 -11.97
N ILE A 321 16.12 18.39 -12.13
CA ILE A 321 15.16 18.34 -11.01
C ILE A 321 15.19 16.95 -10.33
N ASN A 322 15.17 15.88 -11.11
CA ASN A 322 15.25 14.52 -10.58
C ASN A 322 16.59 14.24 -9.87
N THR A 323 17.69 14.74 -10.42
CA THR A 323 19.02 14.60 -9.82
C THR A 323 19.07 15.30 -8.46
N VAL A 324 18.48 16.49 -8.33
CA VAL A 324 18.37 17.21 -7.05
C VAL A 324 17.62 16.38 -6.00
N VAL A 325 16.51 15.74 -6.39
CA VAL A 325 15.76 14.83 -5.50
C VAL A 325 16.59 13.64 -5.06
N ILE A 326 17.36 13.02 -5.97
CA ILE A 326 18.25 11.89 -5.63
C ILE A 326 19.35 12.34 -4.67
N LEU A 327 19.98 13.50 -4.93
CA LEU A 327 21.04 14.05 -4.08
C LEU A 327 20.54 14.32 -2.65
N ASN A 328 19.29 14.73 -2.47
CA ASN A 328 18.71 14.98 -1.14
C ASN A 328 18.71 13.76 -0.20
N ARG A 329 18.89 12.54 -0.71
CA ARG A 329 19.06 11.34 0.12
C ARG A 329 20.34 11.38 0.97
N ASN A 330 21.32 12.19 0.57
CA ASN A 330 22.55 12.41 1.34
C ASN A 330 22.37 13.64 2.25
N PRO A 331 22.44 13.49 3.58
CA PRO A 331 22.21 14.58 4.53
C PRO A 331 23.22 15.73 4.39
N MET A 332 24.41 15.47 3.83
CA MET A 332 25.44 16.49 3.60
C MET A 332 25.06 17.51 2.51
N MET A 333 23.98 17.28 1.77
CA MET A 333 23.54 18.16 0.67
C MET A 333 22.76 19.39 1.16
N GLY A 334 22.34 19.43 2.43
CA GLY A 334 21.53 20.52 2.98
C GLY A 334 22.12 21.91 2.72
N GLU A 335 23.36 22.17 3.17
CA GLU A 335 24.02 23.47 2.99
C GLU A 335 24.19 23.87 1.51
N LEU A 336 24.49 22.90 0.64
CA LEU A 336 24.62 23.14 -0.80
C LEU A 336 23.26 23.50 -1.41
N MET A 337 22.19 22.83 -0.99
CA MET A 337 20.83 23.12 -1.42
C MET A 337 20.41 24.53 -1.02
N SER A 338 20.61 24.91 0.24
CA SER A 338 20.32 26.25 0.77
C SER A 338 21.11 27.33 0.02
N SER A 339 22.42 27.14 -0.14
CA SER A 339 23.29 28.13 -0.81
C SER A 339 22.95 28.33 -2.29
N SER A 340 22.45 27.30 -2.97
CA SER A 340 22.04 27.35 -4.37
C SER A 340 20.65 27.94 -4.62
N ARG A 341 19.84 28.07 -3.55
CA ARG A 341 18.43 28.49 -3.60
C ARG A 341 17.59 27.67 -4.58
N VAL A 342 17.93 26.40 -4.82
CA VAL A 342 17.22 25.55 -5.78
C VAL A 342 15.75 25.35 -5.41
N LEU A 343 15.42 25.35 -4.11
CA LEU A 343 14.03 25.29 -3.64
C LEU A 343 13.23 26.51 -4.10
N LEU A 344 13.81 27.72 -4.01
CA LEU A 344 13.18 28.94 -4.51
C LEU A 344 12.96 28.90 -6.02
N ALA A 345 13.90 28.33 -6.77
CA ALA A 345 13.78 28.12 -8.21
C ALA A 345 12.66 27.12 -8.56
N LEU A 346 12.50 26.05 -7.81
CA LEU A 346 11.38 25.11 -7.99
C LEU A 346 10.04 25.75 -7.60
N LEU A 347 10.02 26.54 -6.52
CA LEU A 347 8.84 27.26 -6.06
C LEU A 347 8.35 28.31 -7.07
N SER A 348 9.17 28.80 -7.99
CA SER A 348 8.71 29.74 -9.04
C SER A 348 7.82 29.07 -10.09
N TYR A 349 7.75 27.74 -10.12
CA TYR A 349 6.77 27.01 -10.95
C TYR A 349 5.39 26.90 -10.29
N ILE A 350 5.26 27.22 -8.99
CA ILE A 350 4.01 27.22 -8.25
C ILE A 350 3.29 28.56 -8.46
N GLU A 351 2.89 28.80 -9.70
CA GLU A 351 2.11 29.96 -10.10
C GLU A 351 1.09 29.54 -11.18
N PRO A 352 -0.08 30.19 -11.26
CA PRO A 352 -1.04 29.97 -12.33
C PRO A 352 -0.40 30.05 -13.71
N LEU A 353 -0.81 29.17 -14.63
CA LEU A 353 -0.35 29.23 -16.02
C LEU A 353 -0.66 30.60 -16.65
N PRO A 354 0.32 31.28 -17.27
CA PRO A 354 0.09 32.58 -17.88
C PRO A 354 -0.89 32.46 -19.05
N ARG A 355 -2.01 33.19 -18.99
CA ARG A 355 -3.06 33.20 -20.05
C ARG A 355 -2.56 33.77 -21.39
N LYS A 356 -1.45 34.53 -21.38
CA LYS A 356 -0.71 35.03 -22.56
C LYS A 356 0.78 35.02 -22.23
N ILE A 357 1.61 34.58 -23.17
CA ILE A 357 3.07 34.71 -23.09
C ILE A 357 3.39 36.20 -23.26
N ASP A 358 3.43 36.95 -22.16
CA ASP A 358 3.93 38.32 -22.20
C ASP A 358 5.44 38.28 -22.46
N HIS A 359 5.83 38.51 -23.72
CA HIS A 359 7.23 38.62 -24.14
C HIS A 359 8.02 39.74 -23.44
N GLN A 360 7.36 40.55 -22.59
CA GLN A 360 7.99 41.61 -21.81
C GLN A 360 8.42 41.17 -20.40
N ILE A 361 7.88 40.06 -19.88
CA ILE A 361 8.30 39.48 -18.60
C ILE A 361 9.11 38.22 -18.91
N ASN A 362 10.42 38.39 -18.94
CA ASN A 362 11.45 37.40 -19.29
C ASN A 362 11.55 36.20 -18.31
N THR A 363 10.46 35.77 -17.67
CA THR A 363 10.46 34.70 -16.66
C THR A 363 10.17 33.31 -17.22
N PHE A 364 9.49 33.17 -18.36
CA PHE A 364 9.08 31.86 -18.88
C PHE A 364 9.68 31.60 -20.27
N HIS A 365 10.83 30.94 -20.28
CA HIS A 365 11.50 30.49 -21.51
C HIS A 365 10.86 29.24 -22.14
N TRP A 366 9.93 28.58 -21.45
CA TRP A 366 9.28 27.35 -21.88
C TRP A 366 7.95 27.64 -22.60
N ASN A 367 7.58 26.79 -23.55
CA ASN A 367 6.23 26.85 -24.11
C ASN A 367 5.20 26.34 -23.07
N GLN A 368 3.91 26.60 -23.31
CA GLN A 368 2.85 26.27 -22.34
C GLN A 368 2.82 24.78 -21.98
N SER A 369 2.96 23.89 -22.96
CA SER A 369 2.98 22.42 -22.74
C SER A 369 4.17 21.96 -21.88
N GLN A 370 5.35 22.54 -22.08
CA GLN A 370 6.57 22.26 -21.34
C GLN A 370 6.49 22.83 -19.92
N TYR A 371 5.97 24.05 -19.78
CA TYR A 371 5.79 24.67 -18.47
C TYR A 371 4.81 23.87 -17.60
N GLU A 372 3.69 23.42 -18.17
CA GLU A 372 2.73 22.56 -17.47
C GLU A 372 3.38 21.26 -16.95
N ASP A 373 4.23 20.61 -17.75
CA ASP A 373 4.94 19.39 -17.32
C ASP A 373 6.02 19.69 -16.27
N LEU A 374 6.78 20.77 -16.42
CA LEU A 374 7.77 21.21 -15.44
C LEU A 374 7.12 21.63 -14.11
N GLN A 375 5.93 22.23 -14.15
CA GLN A 375 5.16 22.58 -12.96
C GLN A 375 4.79 21.33 -12.16
N LEU A 376 4.26 20.30 -12.82
CA LEU A 376 3.95 19.04 -12.15
C LEU A 376 5.21 18.32 -11.64
N HIS A 377 6.30 18.34 -12.41
CA HIS A 377 7.61 17.84 -11.96
C HIS A 377 8.12 18.59 -10.71
N ALA A 378 8.00 19.92 -10.69
CA ALA A 378 8.44 20.75 -9.58
C ALA A 378 7.62 20.47 -8.32
N LEU A 379 6.28 20.37 -8.42
CA LEU A 379 5.41 19.99 -7.30
C LEU A 379 5.78 18.60 -6.73
N ALA A 380 6.01 17.63 -7.62
CA ALA A 380 6.44 16.28 -7.21
C ALA A 380 7.81 16.31 -6.50
N ALA A 381 8.79 17.04 -7.03
CA ALA A 381 10.11 17.19 -6.41
C ALA A 381 10.03 17.90 -5.06
N LEU A 382 9.28 18.99 -4.97
CA LEU A 382 9.10 19.76 -3.73
C LEU A 382 8.45 18.94 -2.62
N SER A 383 7.55 18.00 -2.95
CA SER A 383 6.95 17.08 -1.96
C SER A 383 7.96 16.16 -1.27
N ILE A 384 9.16 16.00 -1.83
CA ILE A 384 10.27 15.26 -1.23
C ILE A 384 11.26 16.21 -0.56
N LEU A 385 11.54 17.35 -1.19
CA LEU A 385 12.62 18.25 -0.76
C LEU A 385 12.23 19.12 0.43
N LEU A 386 11.06 19.77 0.41
CA LEU A 386 10.66 20.75 1.43
C LEU A 386 10.55 20.18 2.85
N PRO A 387 10.05 18.94 3.09
CA PRO A 387 10.01 18.35 4.43
C PRO A 387 11.39 18.27 5.12
N HIS A 388 12.48 18.29 4.36
CA HIS A 388 13.86 18.25 4.88
C HIS A 388 14.50 19.64 5.02
N SER A 389 13.82 20.71 4.59
CA SER A 389 14.34 22.09 4.53
C SER A 389 13.34 23.08 5.13
N LEU A 390 13.08 22.95 6.42
CA LEU A 390 12.05 23.73 7.13
C LEU A 390 12.42 25.21 7.30
N SER A 391 13.71 25.56 7.34
CA SER A 391 14.16 26.96 7.35
C SER A 391 13.66 27.72 6.12
N GLU A 392 13.85 27.12 4.96
CA GLU A 392 13.48 27.67 3.66
C GLU A 392 11.97 27.71 3.46
N TYR A 393 11.23 26.76 4.06
CA TYR A 393 9.78 26.78 4.08
C TYR A 393 9.23 28.10 4.64
N PHE A 394 9.73 28.52 5.81
CA PHE A 394 9.31 29.77 6.44
C PHE A 394 9.93 31.00 5.77
N GLU A 395 11.21 30.95 5.39
CA GLU A 395 11.89 32.07 4.71
C GLU A 395 11.20 32.46 3.39
N TYR A 396 10.72 31.48 2.63
CA TYR A 396 10.13 31.70 1.31
C TYR A 396 8.61 31.84 1.32
N GLY A 397 7.96 31.82 2.49
CA GLY A 397 6.49 31.94 2.61
C GLY A 397 5.75 30.87 1.82
N VAL A 398 6.19 29.61 1.95
CA VAL A 398 5.71 28.50 1.11
C VAL A 398 4.22 28.23 1.29
N SER A 399 3.70 28.27 2.52
CA SER A 399 2.27 28.13 2.84
C SER A 399 1.39 29.04 2.00
N THR A 400 1.69 30.35 1.98
CA THR A 400 0.90 31.34 1.24
C THR A 400 0.93 31.06 -0.25
N ARG A 401 2.10 30.70 -0.80
CA ARG A 401 2.23 30.36 -2.22
C ARG A 401 1.41 29.11 -2.57
N LEU A 402 1.48 28.08 -1.73
CA LEU A 402 0.73 26.84 -1.94
C LEU A 402 -0.76 27.03 -1.82
N LEU A 403 -1.23 27.85 -0.87
CA LEU A 403 -2.66 28.13 -0.70
C LEU A 403 -3.23 28.93 -1.87
N LEU A 404 -2.54 29.98 -2.33
CA LEU A 404 -2.94 30.72 -3.52
C LEU A 404 -2.99 29.83 -4.77
N PHE A 405 -2.02 28.91 -4.90
CA PHE A 405 -2.01 27.95 -6.00
C PHE A 405 -3.13 26.91 -5.87
N TYR A 406 -3.40 26.42 -4.66
CA TYR A 406 -4.53 25.55 -4.36
C TYR A 406 -5.86 26.20 -4.74
N GLU A 407 -6.10 27.45 -4.33
CA GLU A 407 -7.28 28.23 -4.71
C GLU A 407 -7.43 28.31 -6.24
N TRP A 408 -6.35 28.59 -6.96
CA TRP A 408 -6.37 28.56 -8.42
C TRP A 408 -6.72 27.19 -9.00
N THR A 409 -6.28 26.09 -8.38
CA THR A 409 -6.59 24.72 -8.85
C THR A 409 -8.04 24.32 -8.64
N ILE A 410 -8.71 24.80 -7.59
CA ILE A 410 -10.11 24.50 -7.31
C ILE A 410 -11.09 25.40 -8.09
N ASN A 411 -10.63 26.54 -8.60
CA ASN A 411 -11.45 27.45 -9.41
C ASN A 411 -11.93 26.80 -10.72
N GLN A 412 -13.23 26.95 -11.00
CA GLN A 412 -13.94 26.34 -12.14
C GLN A 412 -13.68 26.97 -13.53
N ASP A 413 -12.66 27.82 -13.66
CA ASP A 413 -12.29 28.43 -14.94
C ASP A 413 -11.99 27.39 -16.04
N GLU A 414 -12.34 27.71 -17.29
CA GLU A 414 -11.96 26.89 -18.46
C GLU A 414 -10.44 26.67 -18.48
N TYR A 415 -10.05 25.41 -18.51
CA TYR A 415 -8.66 24.99 -18.52
C TYR A 415 -8.42 24.02 -19.68
N LYS A 416 -7.45 24.34 -20.53
CA LYS A 416 -7.02 23.46 -21.61
C LYS A 416 -5.59 23.04 -21.35
N SER A 417 -5.39 21.76 -21.08
CA SER A 417 -4.04 21.21 -20.95
C SER A 417 -3.41 21.06 -22.33
N GLU A 418 -2.15 21.44 -22.45
CA GLU A 418 -1.37 21.25 -23.67
C GLU A 418 -0.18 20.29 -23.43
N GLY A 419 0.12 20.00 -22.16
CA GLY A 419 1.19 19.10 -21.74
C GLY A 419 0.83 17.62 -21.81
N ASN A 420 1.85 16.79 -22.09
CA ASN A 420 1.76 15.32 -22.07
C ASN A 420 2.54 14.72 -20.89
N SER A 421 2.52 15.40 -19.75
CA SER A 421 3.23 14.96 -18.54
C SER A 421 2.79 13.56 -18.09
N PHE A 422 3.75 12.74 -17.64
CA PHE A 422 3.46 11.51 -16.90
C PHE A 422 2.61 11.80 -15.65
N PHE A 423 2.90 12.91 -14.98
CA PHE A 423 2.19 13.35 -13.78
C PHE A 423 0.76 13.86 -14.08
N ALA A 424 0.42 14.12 -15.35
CA ALA A 424 -0.93 14.51 -15.77
C ALA A 424 -1.86 13.31 -16.10
N LYS A 425 -1.42 12.06 -15.85
CA LYS A 425 -2.20 10.85 -16.17
C LYS A 425 -3.52 10.82 -15.39
N GLY A 426 -4.64 10.73 -16.12
CA GLY A 426 -5.99 10.65 -15.55
C GLY A 426 -6.67 12.01 -15.27
N GLY A 427 -5.96 13.13 -15.43
CA GLY A 427 -6.48 14.48 -15.18
C GLY A 427 -6.30 15.46 -16.35
N ARG A 428 -6.15 14.96 -17.58
CA ARG A 428 -5.94 15.80 -18.77
C ARG A 428 -7.14 16.73 -19.01
N ASN A 429 -6.87 17.90 -19.57
CA ASN A 429 -7.82 18.99 -19.79
C ASN A 429 -8.52 19.52 -18.52
N THR A 430 -7.96 19.25 -17.34
CA THR A 430 -8.45 19.76 -16.06
C THR A 430 -7.27 20.14 -15.17
N LYS A 431 -7.52 20.94 -14.13
CA LYS A 431 -6.51 21.27 -13.10
C LYS A 431 -6.34 20.17 -12.04
N ARG A 432 -6.97 19.00 -12.22
CA ARG A 432 -7.01 17.92 -11.21
C ARG A 432 -5.63 17.34 -10.93
N SER A 433 -4.75 17.31 -11.93
CA SER A 433 -3.37 16.84 -11.76
C SER A 433 -2.59 17.80 -10.88
N GLN A 434 -2.70 19.11 -11.12
CA GLN A 434 -2.09 20.16 -10.30
C GLN A 434 -2.61 20.07 -8.87
N LEU A 435 -3.93 20.00 -8.68
CA LEU A 435 -4.54 19.84 -7.36
C LEU A 435 -4.00 18.61 -6.61
N ARG A 436 -3.93 17.45 -7.27
CA ARG A 436 -3.40 16.20 -6.68
C ARG A 436 -1.98 16.38 -6.17
N TYR A 437 -1.08 16.98 -6.96
CA TYR A 437 0.31 17.17 -6.54
C TYR A 437 0.48 18.32 -5.53
N THR A 438 -0.38 19.34 -5.54
CA THR A 438 -0.46 20.36 -4.49
C THR A 438 -0.86 19.74 -3.14
N LEU A 439 -1.92 18.92 -3.12
CA LEU A 439 -2.33 18.20 -1.91
C LEU A 439 -1.28 17.18 -1.47
N ARG A 440 -0.59 16.51 -2.39
CA ARG A 440 0.53 15.62 -2.05
C ARG A 440 1.68 16.39 -1.39
N LEU A 441 1.95 17.62 -1.83
CA LEU A 441 2.92 18.49 -1.19
C LEU A 441 2.46 18.92 0.20
N PHE A 442 1.22 19.38 0.39
CA PHE A 442 0.67 19.64 1.73
C PHE A 442 0.76 18.42 2.64
N ARG A 443 0.35 17.25 2.15
CA ARG A 443 0.48 15.96 2.84
C ARG A 443 1.91 15.71 3.31
N SER A 444 2.90 15.93 2.46
CA SER A 444 4.31 15.72 2.81
C SER A 444 4.79 16.68 3.90
N LEU A 445 4.31 17.92 3.89
CA LEU A 445 4.64 18.94 4.89
C LEU A 445 4.04 18.61 6.25
N VAL A 446 2.75 18.25 6.30
CA VAL A 446 2.11 17.88 7.55
C VAL A 446 2.64 16.56 8.12
N SER A 447 3.16 15.66 7.27
CA SER A 447 3.78 14.41 7.72
C SER A 447 5.05 14.60 8.54
N THR A 448 5.64 15.81 8.56
CA THR A 448 6.80 16.12 9.41
C THR A 448 6.46 16.20 10.90
N LYS A 449 5.17 16.33 11.25
CA LYS A 449 4.66 16.53 12.62
C LYS A 449 5.26 17.76 13.33
N ASP A 450 5.66 18.77 12.56
CA ASP A 450 6.13 20.04 13.10
C ASP A 450 4.94 21.00 13.33
N GLU A 451 4.64 21.28 14.60
CA GLU A 451 3.55 22.18 15.00
C GLU A 451 3.63 23.57 14.38
N ARG A 452 4.82 24.07 14.05
CA ARG A 452 4.97 25.39 13.42
C ARG A 452 4.35 25.42 12.02
N ILE A 453 4.40 24.32 11.29
CA ILE A 453 3.76 24.17 9.98
C ILE A 453 2.25 24.09 10.16
N TYR A 454 1.78 23.34 11.16
CA TYR A 454 0.35 23.22 11.45
C TYR A 454 -0.26 24.58 11.76
N LEU A 455 0.35 25.35 12.66
CA LEU A 455 -0.07 26.70 13.00
C LEU A 455 -0.10 27.61 11.76
N ASP A 456 0.98 27.66 10.99
CA ASP A 456 1.08 28.51 9.79
C ASP A 456 0.03 28.17 8.72
N LEU A 457 -0.26 26.88 8.49
CA LEU A 457 -1.31 26.46 7.56
C LEU A 457 -2.72 26.74 8.10
N CYS A 458 -2.95 26.51 9.40
CA CYS A 458 -4.23 26.76 10.06
C CYS A 458 -4.57 28.26 10.08
N ASP A 459 -3.61 29.12 10.42
CA ASP A 459 -3.78 30.58 10.45
C ASP A 459 -4.15 31.14 9.06
N GLN A 460 -3.70 30.48 7.99
CA GLN A 460 -4.03 30.83 6.62
C GLN A 460 -5.33 30.16 6.10
N GLY A 461 -6.06 29.44 6.96
CA GLY A 461 -7.41 28.96 6.65
C GLY A 461 -7.49 27.70 5.80
N ILE A 462 -6.47 26.81 5.83
CA ILE A 462 -6.52 25.55 5.07
C ILE A 462 -7.70 24.65 5.47
N ILE A 463 -8.04 24.57 6.76
CA ILE A 463 -9.06 23.61 7.26
C ILE A 463 -10.44 23.92 6.65
N PRO A 464 -11.01 25.14 6.79
CA PRO A 464 -12.32 25.44 6.19
C PRO A 464 -12.31 25.32 4.67
N SER A 465 -11.22 25.76 4.03
CA SER A 465 -11.09 25.77 2.57
C SER A 465 -11.06 24.36 1.97
N LEU A 466 -10.30 23.45 2.59
CA LEU A 466 -10.21 22.05 2.16
C LEU A 466 -11.49 21.29 2.49
N THR A 467 -12.07 21.52 3.67
CA THR A 467 -13.35 20.93 4.07
C THR A 467 -14.47 21.29 3.10
N GLY A 468 -14.62 22.58 2.78
CA GLY A 468 -15.64 23.05 1.84
C GLY A 468 -15.49 22.43 0.44
N TYR A 469 -14.26 22.38 -0.08
CA TYR A 469 -14.00 21.79 -1.39
C TYR A 469 -14.33 20.29 -1.43
N LEU A 470 -13.86 19.51 -0.45
CA LEU A 470 -14.10 18.07 -0.39
C LEU A 470 -15.59 17.75 -0.26
N ARG A 471 -16.33 18.51 0.55
CA ARG A 471 -17.79 18.35 0.69
C ARG A 471 -18.50 18.47 -0.66
N VAL A 472 -18.25 19.55 -1.40
CA VAL A 472 -18.85 19.76 -2.74
C VAL A 472 -18.45 18.62 -3.69
N MET A 473 -17.18 18.25 -3.71
CA MET A 473 -16.66 17.17 -4.56
C MET A 473 -17.34 15.83 -4.29
N ILE A 474 -17.57 15.48 -3.01
CA ILE A 474 -18.22 14.23 -2.60
C ILE A 474 -19.71 14.23 -2.95
N GLN A 475 -20.38 15.39 -2.83
CA GLN A 475 -21.77 15.57 -3.22
C GLN A 475 -21.98 15.40 -4.73
N GLU A 476 -21.17 16.08 -5.55
CA GLU A 476 -21.30 16.07 -7.00
C GLU A 476 -20.92 14.71 -7.64
N LYS A 477 -19.90 14.03 -7.11
CA LYS A 477 -19.33 12.82 -7.72
C LYS A 477 -19.79 11.51 -7.07
N SER A 478 -20.88 11.53 -6.33
CA SER A 478 -21.36 10.41 -5.49
C SER A 478 -21.46 9.04 -6.21
N SER A 479 -21.63 9.01 -7.54
CA SER A 479 -21.76 7.77 -8.34
C SER A 479 -20.52 7.36 -9.17
N HIS A 480 -19.59 8.27 -9.47
CA HIS A 480 -18.45 8.00 -10.36
C HIS A 480 -17.17 8.66 -9.85
N ILE A 481 -16.49 7.99 -8.92
CA ILE A 481 -15.19 8.41 -8.38
C ILE A 481 -14.10 7.61 -9.10
N ASP A 482 -13.16 8.31 -9.72
CA ASP A 482 -11.98 7.70 -10.34
C ASP A 482 -10.78 7.62 -9.35
N TYR A 483 -9.69 6.98 -9.77
CA TYR A 483 -8.48 6.86 -8.94
C TYR A 483 -7.84 8.21 -8.56
N VAL A 484 -7.99 9.25 -9.39
CA VAL A 484 -7.44 10.58 -9.12
C VAL A 484 -8.28 11.28 -8.06
N ASP A 485 -9.60 11.14 -8.12
CA ASP A 485 -10.52 11.64 -7.10
C ASP A 485 -10.29 10.97 -5.76
N LEU A 486 -10.09 9.64 -5.73
CA LEU A 486 -9.76 8.93 -4.50
C LEU A 486 -8.45 9.44 -3.88
N ASP A 487 -7.43 9.67 -4.69
CA ASP A 487 -6.16 10.22 -4.20
C ASP A 487 -6.33 11.64 -3.62
N ILE A 488 -7.09 12.51 -4.29
CA ILE A 488 -7.40 13.87 -3.82
C ILE A 488 -8.14 13.81 -2.48
N ILE A 489 -9.19 12.98 -2.37
CA ILE A 489 -9.98 12.87 -1.13
C ILE A 489 -9.13 12.27 -0.02
N CYS A 490 -8.36 11.21 -0.27
CA CYS A 490 -7.52 10.58 0.75
C CYS A 490 -6.40 11.50 1.23
N ASP A 491 -5.72 12.21 0.32
CA ASP A 491 -4.66 13.15 0.69
C ASP A 491 -5.25 14.36 1.44
N GLY A 492 -6.45 14.83 1.06
CA GLY A 492 -7.19 15.87 1.76
C GLY A 492 -7.63 15.49 3.18
N LEU A 493 -8.26 14.31 3.35
CA LEU A 493 -8.64 13.78 4.66
C LEU A 493 -7.43 13.57 5.57
N PHE A 494 -6.32 13.09 5.02
CA PHE A 494 -5.09 12.91 5.78
C PHE A 494 -4.54 14.26 6.29
N ILE A 495 -4.55 15.31 5.46
CA ILE A 495 -4.14 16.65 5.88
C ILE A 495 -5.02 17.14 7.03
N LEU A 496 -6.35 17.00 6.90
CA LEU A 496 -7.29 17.39 7.95
C LEU A 496 -7.05 16.60 9.24
N SER A 497 -6.78 15.30 9.14
CA SER A 497 -6.48 14.43 10.28
C SER A 497 -5.24 14.91 11.03
N CYS A 498 -4.12 15.14 10.33
CA CYS A 498 -2.89 15.65 10.96
C CYS A 498 -3.08 17.02 11.61
N LEU A 499 -3.85 17.93 10.99
CA LEU A 499 -4.09 19.25 11.54
C LEU A 499 -5.05 19.23 12.73
N GLY A 500 -6.01 18.31 12.75
CA GLY A 500 -6.97 18.14 13.85
C GLY A 500 -6.41 17.38 15.06
N GLU A 501 -5.36 16.59 14.88
CA GLU A 501 -4.74 15.77 15.94
C GLU A 501 -4.38 16.63 17.17
N LEU A 502 -4.87 16.25 18.35
CA LEU A 502 -4.58 16.84 19.68
C LEU A 502 -4.92 18.33 19.93
N ASP A 503 -5.46 19.08 18.97
CA ASP A 503 -5.81 20.51 19.13
C ASP A 503 -7.31 20.76 19.05
N VAL A 504 -7.92 21.14 20.18
CA VAL A 504 -9.38 21.37 20.29
C VAL A 504 -9.86 22.51 19.40
N HIS A 505 -9.10 23.60 19.27
CA HIS A 505 -9.50 24.76 18.47
C HIS A 505 -9.53 24.41 16.98
N ARG A 506 -8.54 23.65 16.49
CA ARG A 506 -8.52 23.17 15.09
C ARG A 506 -9.68 22.21 14.80
N LYS A 507 -10.07 21.38 15.77
CA LYS A 507 -11.29 20.56 15.69
C LYS A 507 -12.54 21.44 15.58
N GLU A 508 -12.67 22.47 16.40
CA GLU A 508 -13.83 23.38 16.32
C GLU A 508 -13.91 24.09 14.96
N ILE A 509 -12.78 24.46 14.35
CA ILE A 509 -12.72 25.03 12.99
C ILE A 509 -13.19 24.02 11.93
N PHE A 510 -12.91 22.72 12.10
CA PHE A 510 -13.37 21.67 11.19
C PHE A 510 -14.91 21.67 11.09
N GLY A 511 -15.57 21.77 12.25
CA GLY A 511 -16.98 22.10 12.41
C GLY A 511 -17.98 21.23 11.64
N SER A 512 -19.21 21.75 11.53
CA SER A 512 -20.39 21.10 10.96
C SER A 512 -20.20 20.58 9.53
N GLU A 513 -19.57 21.39 8.68
CA GLU A 513 -19.33 21.10 7.27
C GLU A 513 -18.43 19.86 7.10
N GLY A 514 -17.42 19.74 7.95
CA GLY A 514 -16.52 18.59 7.97
C GLY A 514 -17.22 17.32 8.45
N ILE A 515 -18.07 17.43 9.46
CA ILE A 515 -18.86 16.32 10.00
C ILE A 515 -19.81 15.76 8.93
N GLU A 516 -20.53 16.62 8.21
CA GLU A 516 -21.42 16.19 7.12
C GLU A 516 -20.66 15.47 6.00
N MET A 517 -19.50 16.00 5.63
CA MET A 517 -18.63 15.39 4.62
C MET A 517 -18.25 13.96 5.01
N LEU A 518 -17.81 13.75 6.26
CA LEU A 518 -17.41 12.43 6.75
C LEU A 518 -18.60 11.46 6.80
N ILE A 519 -19.75 11.89 7.32
CA ILE A 519 -20.96 11.05 7.39
C ILE A 519 -21.45 10.66 5.99
N GLN A 520 -21.34 11.56 5.01
CA GLN A 520 -21.68 11.25 3.62
C GLN A 520 -20.74 10.17 3.03
N ILE A 521 -19.46 10.21 3.35
CA ILE A 521 -18.51 9.16 2.93
C ILE A 521 -18.85 7.82 3.58
N LEU A 522 -19.08 7.81 4.90
CA LEU A 522 -19.39 6.60 5.68
C LEU A 522 -20.68 5.93 5.17
N SER A 523 -21.74 6.71 4.96
CA SER A 523 -23.07 6.22 4.54
C SER A 523 -23.16 5.77 3.09
N THR A 524 -22.50 6.47 2.16
CA THR A 524 -22.67 6.22 0.71
C THR A 524 -21.82 5.06 0.20
N LYS A 525 -20.73 4.68 0.90
CA LYS A 525 -19.65 3.86 0.33
C LYS A 525 -19.26 2.63 1.15
N SER A 526 -20.01 2.29 2.21
CA SER A 526 -19.80 1.10 3.04
C SER A 526 -19.93 -0.22 2.25
N SER A 527 -20.70 -0.25 1.16
CA SER A 527 -20.92 -1.45 0.33
C SER A 527 -19.88 -1.67 -0.79
N CYS A 528 -18.99 -0.71 -1.05
CA CYS A 528 -18.08 -0.70 -2.21
C CYS A 528 -16.64 -1.12 -1.88
N VAL A 529 -16.36 -1.61 -0.67
CA VAL A 529 -15.00 -1.82 -0.14
C VAL A 529 -14.20 -2.86 -0.94
N CYS A 530 -14.88 -3.85 -1.52
CA CYS A 530 -14.26 -4.87 -2.38
C CYS A 530 -14.08 -4.43 -3.85
N GLY A 531 -14.39 -3.18 -4.20
CA GLY A 531 -14.47 -2.68 -5.58
C GLY A 531 -13.14 -2.45 -6.32
N GLY A 532 -12.00 -2.89 -5.79
CA GLY A 532 -10.67 -2.80 -6.44
C GLY A 532 -10.09 -1.39 -6.65
N LEU A 533 -10.93 -0.34 -6.62
CA LEU A 533 -10.54 1.06 -6.83
C LEU A 533 -9.76 1.69 -5.65
N GLY A 534 -9.70 1.02 -4.50
CA GLY A 534 -9.02 1.52 -3.30
C GLY A 534 -9.94 2.13 -2.23
N TYR A 535 -11.23 1.80 -2.22
CA TYR A 535 -12.20 2.28 -1.22
C TYR A 535 -11.82 1.94 0.23
N HIS A 536 -11.11 0.83 0.46
CA HIS A 536 -10.55 0.53 1.80
C HIS A 536 -9.64 1.66 2.31
N ARG A 537 -8.77 2.22 1.46
CA ARG A 537 -7.89 3.35 1.83
C ARG A 537 -8.70 4.60 2.16
N LEU A 538 -9.79 4.84 1.43
CA LEU A 538 -10.69 5.95 1.70
C LEU A 538 -11.35 5.80 3.08
N LEU A 539 -11.91 4.63 3.39
CA LEU A 539 -12.55 4.40 4.69
C LEU A 539 -11.58 4.53 5.86
N VAL A 540 -10.36 3.98 5.74
CA VAL A 540 -9.33 4.16 6.78
C VAL A 540 -9.02 5.65 6.97
N ALA A 541 -8.84 6.41 5.88
CA ALA A 541 -8.59 7.85 5.97
C ALA A 541 -9.80 8.63 6.54
N THR A 542 -11.02 8.19 6.28
CA THR A 542 -12.25 8.78 6.84
C THR A 542 -12.35 8.50 8.33
N ILE A 543 -12.10 7.26 8.78
CA ILE A 543 -12.15 6.90 10.20
C ILE A 543 -11.02 7.61 10.97
N ASP A 544 -9.82 7.68 10.41
CA ASP A 544 -8.70 8.46 10.96
C ASP A 544 -9.09 9.95 11.11
N CYS A 545 -9.76 10.52 10.12
CA CYS A 545 -10.25 11.90 10.19
C CYS A 545 -11.36 12.09 11.24
N VAL A 546 -12.25 11.11 11.43
CA VAL A 546 -13.21 11.13 12.56
C VAL A 546 -12.43 11.12 13.87
N TRP A 547 -11.46 10.23 14.02
CA TRP A 547 -10.67 10.09 15.24
C TRP A 547 -9.91 11.37 15.58
N CYS A 548 -9.25 11.97 14.60
CA CYS A 548 -8.43 13.16 14.82
C CYS A 548 -9.26 14.45 14.91
N CYS A 549 -10.29 14.64 14.08
CA CYS A 549 -11.03 15.91 14.01
C CYS A 549 -12.29 15.98 14.90
N ILE A 550 -12.86 14.85 15.33
CA ILE A 550 -14.12 14.82 16.09
C ILE A 550 -13.86 14.42 17.54
N VAL A 551 -13.20 13.28 17.78
CA VAL A 551 -13.01 12.71 19.12
C VAL A 551 -12.25 13.67 20.03
N GLY A 552 -12.74 13.90 21.24
CA GLY A 552 -12.20 14.83 22.23
C GLY A 552 -12.66 16.28 22.06
N SER A 553 -13.47 16.61 21.05
CA SER A 553 -14.17 17.90 20.94
C SER A 553 -15.65 17.72 21.23
N VAL A 554 -16.11 18.27 22.37
CA VAL A 554 -17.50 18.13 22.84
C VAL A 554 -18.51 18.64 21.80
N ILE A 555 -18.20 19.75 21.12
CA ILE A 555 -19.08 20.35 20.10
C ILE A 555 -19.20 19.42 18.89
N ASN A 556 -18.09 18.93 18.38
CA ASN A 556 -18.08 18.07 17.20
C ASN A 556 -18.66 16.69 17.49
N GLU A 557 -18.37 16.11 18.66
CA GLU A 557 -18.95 14.84 19.08
C GLU A 557 -20.47 14.94 19.18
N ASP A 558 -20.99 15.97 19.85
CA ASP A 558 -22.43 16.17 20.00
C ASP A 558 -23.11 16.33 18.63
N GLU A 559 -22.48 17.05 17.70
CA GLU A 559 -23.00 17.20 16.34
C GLU A 559 -22.91 15.90 15.51
N PHE A 560 -21.80 15.16 15.61
CA PHE A 560 -21.63 13.87 14.95
C PHE A 560 -22.67 12.85 15.43
N ILE A 561 -22.97 12.84 16.73
CA ILE A 561 -24.03 12.04 17.32
C ILE A 561 -25.39 12.42 16.74
N GLN A 562 -25.73 13.72 16.72
CA GLN A 562 -27.00 14.22 16.20
C GLN A 562 -27.23 13.86 14.73
N LYS A 563 -26.16 13.82 13.94
CA LYS A 563 -26.20 13.48 12.50
C LYS A 563 -26.07 11.97 12.22
N GLN A 564 -26.29 11.11 13.21
CA GLN A 564 -26.25 9.65 13.09
C GLN A 564 -24.87 9.08 12.69
N GLY A 565 -23.78 9.78 13.04
CA GLY A 565 -22.42 9.35 12.77
C GLY A 565 -22.05 8.04 13.48
N ILE A 566 -22.54 7.83 14.71
CA ILE A 566 -22.32 6.58 15.46
C ILE A 566 -22.93 5.38 14.73
N PHE A 567 -24.18 5.50 14.26
CA PHE A 567 -24.84 4.42 13.50
C PHE A 567 -24.04 4.09 12.23
N SER A 568 -23.57 5.13 11.53
CA SER A 568 -22.73 4.94 10.33
C SER A 568 -21.43 4.20 10.60
N LEU A 569 -20.79 4.40 11.77
CA LEU A 569 -19.61 3.64 12.17
C LEU A 569 -19.94 2.20 12.57
N LEU A 570 -21.05 1.99 13.29
CA LEU A 570 -21.49 0.66 13.69
C LEU A 570 -21.85 -0.22 12.48
N ASP A 571 -22.50 0.34 11.46
CA ASP A 571 -22.81 -0.35 10.20
C ASP A 571 -21.54 -0.83 9.46
N LEU A 572 -20.40 -0.15 9.65
CA LEU A 572 -19.13 -0.60 9.10
C LEU A 572 -18.60 -1.86 9.79
N ILE A 573 -18.95 -2.11 11.05
CA ILE A 573 -18.49 -3.30 11.76
C ILE A 573 -19.10 -4.55 11.12
N GLU A 574 -20.40 -4.53 10.78
CA GLU A 574 -21.10 -5.69 10.23
C GLU A 574 -20.63 -6.09 8.82
N THR A 575 -20.13 -5.13 8.03
CA THR A 575 -19.92 -5.29 6.58
C THR A 575 -18.47 -5.45 6.15
N ASN A 576 -17.50 -5.18 7.02
CA ASN A 576 -16.08 -5.02 6.64
C ASN A 576 -15.14 -6.05 7.26
N PRO A 577 -13.93 -6.24 6.67
CA PRO A 577 -12.94 -7.16 7.22
C PRO A 577 -12.45 -6.75 8.62
N LYS A 578 -11.95 -7.73 9.38
CA LYS A 578 -11.41 -7.57 10.74
C LYS A 578 -10.43 -6.41 10.91
N SER A 579 -9.56 -6.19 9.93
CA SER A 579 -8.59 -5.08 9.97
C SER A 579 -9.27 -3.71 10.07
N LEU A 580 -10.41 -3.53 9.40
CA LEU A 580 -11.19 -2.29 9.49
C LEU A 580 -12.05 -2.27 10.75
N GLN A 581 -12.69 -3.40 11.10
CA GLN A 581 -13.47 -3.54 12.34
C GLN A 581 -12.64 -3.14 13.56
N ASN A 582 -11.38 -3.56 13.63
CA ASN A 582 -10.47 -3.24 14.72
C ASN A 582 -10.22 -1.73 14.87
N ILE A 583 -10.06 -1.01 13.76
CA ILE A 583 -9.86 0.46 13.74
C ILE A 583 -11.16 1.16 14.14
N VAL A 584 -12.31 0.73 13.60
CA VAL A 584 -13.63 1.29 13.92
C VAL A 584 -13.95 1.11 15.40
N LEU A 585 -13.72 -0.08 15.97
CA LEU A 585 -13.90 -0.35 17.39
C LEU A 585 -13.01 0.55 18.26
N GLY A 586 -11.77 0.81 17.84
CA GLY A 586 -10.89 1.74 18.55
C GLY A 586 -11.45 3.16 18.58
N CYS A 587 -11.85 3.69 17.42
CA CYS A 587 -12.45 5.02 17.32
C CYS A 587 -13.76 5.15 18.11
N LEU A 588 -14.62 4.13 18.05
CA LEU A 588 -15.87 4.10 18.81
C LEU A 588 -15.64 4.03 20.32
N LEU A 589 -14.62 3.30 20.77
CA LEU A 589 -14.29 3.16 22.19
C LEU A 589 -13.86 4.52 22.76
N ASP A 590 -13.01 5.26 22.07
CA ASP A 590 -12.62 6.60 22.50
C ASP A 590 -13.82 7.58 22.48
N LEU A 591 -14.74 7.45 21.51
CA LEU A 591 -16.00 8.21 21.51
C LEU A 591 -16.87 7.94 22.74
N THR A 592 -16.75 6.78 23.40
CA THR A 592 -17.53 6.49 24.62
C THR A 592 -17.12 7.30 25.84
N GLU A 593 -16.02 8.05 25.78
CA GLU A 593 -15.72 9.06 26.81
C GLU A 593 -16.84 10.11 26.89
N ASN A 594 -17.56 10.34 25.79
CA ASN A 594 -18.84 11.02 25.80
C ASN A 594 -19.97 10.05 26.16
N THR A 595 -20.54 10.21 27.35
CA THR A 595 -21.58 9.32 27.90
C THR A 595 -22.86 9.28 27.06
N LYS A 596 -23.10 10.27 26.19
CA LYS A 596 -24.25 10.24 25.27
C LYS A 596 -24.10 9.13 24.24
N CYS A 597 -22.88 8.83 23.78
CA CYS A 597 -22.60 7.82 22.76
C CYS A 597 -23.14 6.45 23.15
N LEU A 598 -22.98 6.05 24.42
CA LEU A 598 -23.44 4.75 24.93
C LEU A 598 -24.93 4.52 24.68
N HIS A 599 -25.77 5.54 24.83
CA HIS A 599 -27.21 5.42 24.61
C HIS A 599 -27.54 5.10 23.15
N PHE A 600 -26.82 5.72 22.20
CA PHE A 600 -27.00 5.47 20.78
C PHE A 600 -26.44 4.11 20.35
N MET A 601 -25.33 3.67 20.93
CA MET A 601 -24.77 2.33 20.69
C MET A 601 -25.72 1.23 21.17
N MET A 602 -26.35 1.41 22.33
CA MET A 602 -27.32 0.45 22.87
C MET A 602 -28.67 0.46 22.12
N ALA A 603 -28.98 1.55 21.43
CA ALA A 603 -30.17 1.66 20.57
C ALA A 603 -29.94 1.16 19.14
N TRP A 604 -28.68 0.93 18.74
CA TRP A 604 -28.34 0.46 17.40
C TRP A 604 -28.79 -0.99 17.18
N GLN A 605 -29.30 -1.25 15.98
CA GLN A 605 -29.68 -2.57 15.49
C GLN A 605 -29.09 -2.75 14.09
N GLY A 606 -28.31 -3.81 13.90
CA GLY A 606 -27.70 -4.14 12.62
C GLY A 606 -28.70 -4.59 11.57
N HIS A 607 -28.21 -4.90 10.36
CA HIS A 607 -29.04 -5.40 9.26
C HIS A 607 -29.74 -6.72 9.60
N LYS A 608 -29.08 -7.57 10.38
CA LYS A 608 -29.65 -8.81 10.93
C LYS A 608 -30.60 -8.61 12.13
N GLN A 609 -30.85 -7.36 12.54
CA GLN A 609 -31.56 -6.99 13.79
C GLN A 609 -30.78 -7.37 15.07
N ASP A 610 -29.47 -7.59 14.94
CA ASP A 610 -28.59 -7.87 16.06
C ASP A 610 -28.25 -6.58 16.82
N TYR A 611 -28.16 -6.68 18.14
CA TYR A 611 -27.77 -5.57 19.00
C TYR A 611 -26.26 -5.49 19.15
N PHE A 612 -25.73 -4.30 19.41
CA PHE A 612 -24.28 -4.08 19.53
C PHE A 612 -23.58 -5.03 20.54
N PRO A 613 -24.12 -5.33 21.73
CA PRO A 613 -23.51 -6.30 22.65
C PRO A 613 -23.41 -7.73 22.10
N HIS A 614 -24.39 -8.16 21.29
CA HIS A 614 -24.34 -9.46 20.60
C HIS A 614 -23.19 -9.50 19.60
N VAL A 615 -23.08 -8.45 18.76
CA VAL A 615 -22.00 -8.32 17.77
C VAL A 615 -20.62 -8.33 18.44
N LEU A 616 -20.45 -7.67 19.59
CA LEU A 616 -19.19 -7.72 20.35
C LEU A 616 -18.83 -9.13 20.83
N CYS A 617 -19.83 -9.91 21.26
CA CYS A 617 -19.62 -11.30 21.66
C CYS A 617 -19.30 -12.20 20.46
N GLU A 618 -19.94 -11.98 19.30
CA GLU A 618 -19.64 -12.67 18.05
C GLU A 618 -18.20 -12.41 17.61
N LEU A 619 -17.77 -11.13 17.56
CA LEU A 619 -16.40 -10.75 17.22
C LEU A 619 -15.36 -11.36 18.18
N TRP A 620 -15.70 -11.48 19.47
CA TRP A 620 -14.84 -12.15 20.44
C TRP A 620 -14.64 -13.62 20.08
N ARG A 621 -15.72 -14.34 19.80
CA ARG A 621 -15.67 -15.77 19.43
C ARG A 621 -14.90 -15.98 18.13
N ASP A 622 -15.10 -15.11 17.13
CA ASP A 622 -14.36 -15.15 15.88
C ASP A 622 -12.85 -14.96 16.09
N GLU A 623 -12.46 -14.13 17.05
CA GLU A 623 -11.06 -13.91 17.41
C GLU A 623 -10.44 -15.12 18.12
N GLU A 624 -11.18 -15.74 19.04
CA GLU A 624 -10.76 -16.96 19.72
C GLU A 624 -10.64 -18.15 18.77
N HIS A 625 -11.55 -18.25 17.80
CA HIS A 625 -11.51 -19.29 16.78
C HIS A 625 -10.27 -19.14 15.88
N GLU A 626 -9.95 -17.94 15.42
CA GLU A 626 -8.76 -17.70 14.58
C GLU A 626 -7.44 -17.88 15.35
N THR A 627 -7.41 -17.50 16.62
CA THR A 627 -6.24 -17.70 17.49
C THR A 627 -6.16 -19.12 18.06
N TYR A 628 -7.12 -19.98 17.77
CA TYR A 628 -7.22 -21.38 18.25
C TYR A 628 -7.16 -21.51 19.78
N VAL A 629 -7.91 -20.66 20.49
CA VAL A 629 -8.02 -20.76 21.95
C VAL A 629 -8.80 -22.04 22.32
N ALA A 630 -8.35 -22.74 23.37
CA ALA A 630 -8.97 -23.98 23.81
C ALA A 630 -10.38 -23.75 24.40
N ARG A 631 -11.41 -24.24 23.70
CA ARG A 631 -12.83 -24.18 24.09
C ARG A 631 -13.50 -25.54 23.97
N THR A 632 -14.56 -25.76 24.73
CA THR A 632 -15.46 -26.90 24.49
C THR A 632 -16.42 -26.61 23.34
N GLU A 633 -17.17 -27.62 22.88
CA GLU A 633 -18.18 -27.47 21.81
C GLU A 633 -19.25 -26.40 22.11
N ARG A 634 -19.45 -26.06 23.39
CA ARG A 634 -20.43 -25.05 23.86
C ARG A 634 -19.77 -23.72 24.25
N GLY A 635 -18.50 -23.50 23.90
CA GLY A 635 -17.78 -22.26 24.20
C GLY A 635 -17.27 -22.11 25.64
N VAL A 636 -17.40 -23.14 26.48
CA VAL A 636 -16.88 -23.16 27.86
C VAL A 636 -15.35 -23.22 27.85
N ILE A 637 -14.69 -22.63 28.85
CA ILE A 637 -13.23 -22.70 29.02
C ILE A 637 -12.76 -24.16 29.00
N GLY A 638 -11.83 -24.50 28.08
CA GLY A 638 -11.26 -25.85 27.97
C GLY A 638 -10.00 -26.06 28.81
N ASP A 639 -9.14 -25.04 28.90
CA ASP A 639 -7.91 -25.06 29.70
C ASP A 639 -7.98 -24.00 30.82
N HIS A 640 -8.07 -24.48 32.06
CA HIS A 640 -8.18 -23.62 33.25
C HIS A 640 -6.88 -22.88 33.59
N ARG A 641 -5.72 -23.36 33.12
CA ARG A 641 -4.43 -22.70 33.34
C ARG A 641 -4.13 -21.65 32.28
N LYS A 642 -4.70 -21.83 31.09
CA LYS A 642 -4.49 -20.97 29.92
C LYS A 642 -5.83 -20.60 29.27
N PRO A 643 -6.70 -19.86 29.97
CA PRO A 643 -8.07 -19.61 29.52
C PRO A 643 -8.15 -18.77 28.24
N LEU A 644 -7.17 -17.90 27.94
CA LEU A 644 -7.20 -17.01 26.76
C LEU A 644 -6.08 -17.26 25.75
N MET A 645 -5.13 -18.13 26.07
CA MET A 645 -3.88 -18.26 25.32
C MET A 645 -4.10 -19.00 24.00
N GLY A 646 -3.80 -18.34 22.88
CA GLY A 646 -3.93 -18.92 21.54
C GLY A 646 -2.76 -19.82 21.13
N PHE A 647 -2.91 -20.56 20.01
CA PHE A 647 -1.92 -21.52 19.52
C PHE A 647 -0.55 -20.90 19.21
N LEU A 648 -0.51 -19.72 18.58
CA LEU A 648 0.75 -19.04 18.27
C LEU A 648 1.49 -18.62 19.55
N GLN A 649 0.78 -18.06 20.52
CA GLN A 649 1.37 -17.67 21.81
C GLN A 649 1.92 -18.89 22.57
N GLN A 650 1.26 -20.04 22.46
CA GLN A 650 1.72 -21.30 23.08
C GLN A 650 2.91 -21.96 22.35
N SER A 651 2.96 -21.88 21.01
CA SER A 651 3.93 -22.60 20.19
C SER A 651 5.32 -21.95 20.14
N VAL A 652 5.39 -20.64 20.37
CA VAL A 652 6.68 -19.93 20.40
C VAL A 652 7.33 -20.12 21.79
N PRO A 653 8.56 -20.66 21.89
CA PRO A 653 9.23 -20.88 23.17
C PRO A 653 9.55 -19.54 23.83
N LEU A 654 9.27 -19.39 25.13
CA LEU A 654 9.59 -18.17 25.89
C LEU A 654 11.10 -17.88 25.85
N THR A 655 11.44 -16.59 25.75
CA THR A 655 12.81 -16.09 25.70
C THR A 655 12.92 -14.93 26.68
N PRO A 656 13.96 -14.87 27.54
CA PRO A 656 14.13 -13.76 28.46
C PRO A 656 14.11 -12.41 27.73
N LEU A 657 13.25 -11.51 28.19
CA LEU A 657 13.04 -10.21 27.56
C LEU A 657 14.26 -9.30 27.76
N LYS A 658 14.58 -8.49 26.75
CA LYS A 658 15.55 -7.40 26.93
C LYS A 658 14.88 -6.20 27.61
N HIS A 659 15.68 -5.35 28.23
CA HIS A 659 15.20 -4.11 28.87
C HIS A 659 14.30 -3.30 27.90
N LEU A 660 13.05 -3.03 28.32
CA LEU A 660 11.97 -2.31 27.59
C LEU A 660 11.17 -3.11 26.55
N GLU A 661 11.37 -4.42 26.38
CA GLU A 661 10.50 -5.22 25.50
C GLU A 661 9.19 -5.60 26.23
N PRO A 662 8.00 -5.41 25.61
CA PRO A 662 6.74 -5.83 26.20
C PRO A 662 6.64 -7.36 26.22
N SER A 663 5.94 -7.90 27.23
CA SER A 663 5.68 -9.34 27.33
C SER A 663 4.81 -9.84 26.17
N ARG A 664 4.81 -11.15 25.95
CA ARG A 664 4.05 -11.73 24.82
C ARG A 664 2.55 -11.63 25.03
N ALA A 665 2.10 -11.82 26.26
CA ALA A 665 0.71 -11.57 26.64
C ALA A 665 0.28 -10.13 26.35
N ILE A 666 1.20 -9.15 26.40
CA ILE A 666 0.95 -7.75 26.04
C ILE A 666 0.96 -7.56 24.52
N LEU A 667 1.91 -8.16 23.80
CA LEU A 667 1.96 -8.10 22.33
C LEU A 667 0.71 -8.68 21.68
N ASP A 668 0.17 -9.77 22.22
CA ASP A 668 -1.11 -10.36 21.78
C ASP A 668 -2.26 -9.33 21.79
N LEU A 669 -2.29 -8.39 22.75
CA LEU A 669 -3.34 -7.36 22.85
C LEU A 669 -3.32 -6.33 21.72
N ILE A 670 -2.16 -6.15 21.05
CA ILE A 670 -1.99 -5.20 19.95
C ILE A 670 -2.62 -5.77 18.67
N ASP A 671 -2.50 -7.08 18.49
CA ASP A 671 -2.86 -7.75 17.25
C ASP A 671 -4.35 -8.16 17.19
N ASN A 672 -5.08 -8.09 18.31
CA ASN A 672 -6.46 -8.54 18.40
C ASN A 672 -7.46 -7.47 18.87
N MET A 673 -8.75 -7.78 18.76
CA MET A 673 -9.86 -6.90 19.15
C MET A 673 -10.30 -7.08 20.62
N ARG A 674 -9.77 -8.08 21.34
CA ARG A 674 -10.27 -8.50 22.67
C ARG A 674 -10.18 -7.39 23.72
N SER A 675 -9.07 -6.64 23.73
CA SER A 675 -8.88 -5.50 24.63
C SER A 675 -9.93 -4.39 24.41
N LYS A 676 -10.30 -4.13 23.16
CA LYS A 676 -11.32 -3.13 22.81
C LYS A 676 -12.72 -3.58 23.20
N ILE A 677 -13.04 -4.85 22.92
CA ILE A 677 -14.32 -5.47 23.29
C ILE A 677 -14.51 -5.43 24.82
N TYR A 678 -13.49 -5.82 25.58
CA TYR A 678 -13.50 -5.70 27.04
C TYR A 678 -13.73 -4.25 27.48
N GLY A 679 -13.02 -3.29 26.88
CA GLY A 679 -13.19 -1.86 27.14
C GLY A 679 -14.64 -1.38 26.97
N PHE A 680 -15.34 -1.84 25.92
CA PHE A 680 -16.76 -1.52 25.74
C PHE A 680 -17.63 -2.05 26.87
N PHE A 681 -17.45 -3.31 27.27
CA PHE A 681 -18.24 -3.88 28.38
C PHE A 681 -17.93 -3.21 29.72
N CYS A 682 -16.72 -2.69 29.94
CA CYS A 682 -16.43 -1.85 31.11
C CYS A 682 -17.23 -0.54 31.11
N LYS A 683 -17.56 0.02 29.94
CA LYS A 683 -18.32 1.27 29.81
C LYS A 683 -19.83 1.05 29.79
N ILE A 684 -20.30 0.00 29.11
CA ILE A 684 -21.72 -0.36 29.00
C ILE A 684 -22.23 -1.04 30.27
N GLY A 685 -21.40 -1.88 30.88
CA GLY A 685 -21.76 -2.82 31.94
C GLY A 685 -22.00 -4.24 31.42
N PHE A 686 -22.02 -5.20 32.34
CA PHE A 686 -22.21 -6.63 32.06
C PHE A 686 -23.63 -7.13 32.32
N GLY A 687 -24.53 -6.27 32.82
CA GLY A 687 -25.92 -6.60 33.17
C GLY A 687 -26.95 -5.95 32.25
N ASP A 688 -28.13 -6.56 32.13
CA ASP A 688 -29.31 -6.03 31.42
C ASP A 688 -29.05 -5.61 29.96
N LEU A 689 -28.26 -6.42 29.25
CA LEU A 689 -27.89 -6.18 27.85
C LEU A 689 -28.97 -6.70 26.88
N PRO A 690 -29.36 -5.92 25.85
CA PRO A 690 -30.37 -6.32 24.88
C PRO A 690 -29.83 -7.33 23.87
N GLY A 691 -30.70 -8.24 23.43
CA GLY A 691 -30.45 -9.09 22.26
C GLY A 691 -29.46 -10.24 22.45
N LEU A 692 -29.02 -10.51 23.69
CA LEU A 692 -28.07 -11.58 23.95
C LEU A 692 -28.71 -12.97 23.83
N GLN A 693 -27.95 -13.88 23.25
CA GLN A 693 -28.25 -15.30 23.13
C GLN A 693 -27.53 -16.13 24.20
N GLU A 694 -27.87 -17.42 24.32
CA GLU A 694 -27.24 -18.34 25.27
C GLU A 694 -25.71 -18.33 25.15
N GLU A 695 -25.19 -18.42 23.92
CA GLU A 695 -23.75 -18.42 23.64
C GLU A 695 -23.07 -17.10 24.04
N ASP A 696 -23.78 -15.99 23.99
CA ASP A 696 -23.24 -14.69 24.40
C ASP A 696 -23.09 -14.61 25.91
N TYR A 697 -24.04 -15.12 26.70
CA TYR A 697 -23.90 -15.17 28.15
C TYR A 697 -22.71 -16.02 28.60
N ILE A 698 -22.42 -17.11 27.89
CA ILE A 698 -21.23 -17.93 28.12
C ILE A 698 -19.96 -17.14 27.81
N THR A 699 -19.97 -16.42 26.68
CA THR A 699 -18.85 -15.58 26.24
C THR A 699 -18.61 -14.42 27.21
N LEU A 700 -19.68 -13.78 27.71
CA LEU A 700 -19.61 -12.68 28.66
C LEU A 700 -18.93 -13.05 29.98
N CYS A 701 -19.14 -14.27 30.49
CA CYS A 701 -18.41 -14.73 31.67
C CYS A 701 -16.88 -14.71 31.46
N ILE A 702 -16.42 -14.97 30.23
CA ILE A 702 -15.00 -14.89 29.88
C ILE A 702 -14.56 -13.43 29.76
N ILE A 703 -15.33 -12.61 29.05
CA ILE A 703 -15.03 -11.19 28.85
C ILE A 703 -14.95 -10.44 30.18
N GLU A 704 -15.90 -10.67 31.10
CA GLU A 704 -15.92 -10.05 32.43
C GLU A 704 -14.64 -10.32 33.23
N ASN A 705 -14.05 -11.50 33.05
CA ASN A 705 -12.82 -11.95 33.72
C ASN A 705 -11.57 -11.81 32.83
N PHE A 706 -11.65 -11.10 31.70
CA PHE A 706 -10.56 -10.99 30.72
C PHE A 706 -9.26 -10.46 31.34
N LEU A 707 -9.35 -9.38 32.11
CA LEU A 707 -8.17 -8.76 32.73
C LEU A 707 -7.50 -9.71 33.73
N ASP A 708 -8.29 -10.42 34.54
CA ASP A 708 -7.75 -11.38 35.51
C ASP A 708 -7.00 -12.52 34.81
N PHE A 709 -7.56 -13.04 33.72
CA PHE A 709 -6.93 -14.07 32.90
C PHE A 709 -5.64 -13.58 32.24
N LYS A 710 -5.64 -12.37 31.68
CA LYS A 710 -4.43 -11.78 31.08
C LYS A 710 -3.35 -11.47 32.10
N MET A 711 -3.72 -11.01 33.30
CA MET A 711 -2.77 -10.86 34.39
C MET A 711 -2.16 -12.21 34.80
N GLY A 712 -2.96 -13.29 34.81
CA GLY A 712 -2.46 -14.65 35.02
C GLY A 712 -1.41 -15.09 33.99
N GLU A 713 -1.65 -14.82 32.70
CA GLU A 713 -0.67 -15.09 31.63
C GLU A 713 0.64 -14.33 31.83
N ILE A 714 0.58 -13.04 32.17
CA ILE A 714 1.78 -12.21 32.41
C ILE A 714 2.60 -12.77 33.59
N TRP A 715 1.94 -13.15 34.68
CA TRP A 715 2.64 -13.75 35.82
C TRP A 715 3.28 -15.10 35.48
N GLN A 716 2.63 -15.93 34.66
CA GLN A 716 3.23 -17.16 34.15
C GLN A 716 4.48 -16.88 33.30
N GLU A 717 4.43 -15.86 32.44
CA GLU A 717 5.59 -15.42 31.63
C GLU A 717 6.75 -14.99 32.52
N ILE A 718 6.51 -14.12 33.50
CA ILE A 718 7.53 -13.63 34.44
C ILE A 718 8.20 -14.78 35.21
N ILE A 719 7.40 -15.70 35.76
CA ILE A 719 7.94 -16.83 36.54
C ILE A 719 8.80 -17.73 35.64
N THR A 720 8.33 -18.02 34.43
CA THR A 720 9.08 -18.85 33.47
C THR A 720 10.37 -18.18 33.03
N GLU A 721 10.38 -16.86 32.84
CA GLU A 721 11.58 -16.09 32.49
C GLU A 721 12.63 -16.13 33.60
N LEU A 722 12.22 -15.93 34.86
CA LEU A 722 13.12 -16.01 36.02
C LEU A 722 13.76 -17.41 36.15
N GLU A 723 12.99 -18.46 35.89
CA GLU A 723 13.50 -19.84 35.86
C GLU A 723 14.55 -20.04 34.75
N MET A 724 14.29 -19.50 33.55
CA MET A 724 15.22 -19.57 32.40
C MET A 724 16.52 -18.81 32.65
N GLU A 725 16.47 -17.69 33.37
CA GLU A 725 17.64 -16.91 33.77
C GLU A 725 18.41 -17.54 34.95
N GLY A 726 17.87 -18.60 35.55
CA GLY A 726 18.45 -19.26 36.73
C GLY A 726 18.30 -18.43 38.02
N VAL A 727 17.35 -17.49 38.06
CA VAL A 727 17.07 -16.66 39.22
C VAL A 727 16.20 -17.43 40.20
N LYS A 728 16.77 -17.78 41.36
CA LYS A 728 16.04 -18.48 42.41
C LYS A 728 15.30 -17.49 43.31
N LEU A 729 13.98 -17.50 43.27
CA LEU A 729 13.12 -16.72 44.16
C LEU A 729 13.35 -17.09 45.63
N ILE A 730 13.25 -16.10 46.52
CA ILE A 730 13.25 -16.31 47.98
C ILE A 730 11.93 -16.94 48.43
N ALA A 731 11.90 -17.54 49.62
CA ALA A 731 10.70 -18.22 50.14
C ALA A 731 9.41 -17.37 50.10
N PRO A 732 9.38 -16.09 50.54
CA PRO A 732 8.14 -15.30 50.49
C PRO A 732 7.69 -14.99 49.06
N ASP A 733 8.62 -14.79 48.12
CA ASP A 733 8.30 -14.50 46.71
C ASP A 733 7.78 -15.76 46.00
N ASN A 734 8.32 -16.95 46.32
CA ASN A 734 7.76 -18.22 45.86
C ASN A 734 6.33 -18.42 46.39
N GLU A 735 6.08 -18.16 47.67
CA GLU A 735 4.73 -18.28 48.23
C GLU A 735 3.76 -17.29 47.58
N ALA A 736 4.21 -16.06 47.31
CA ALA A 736 3.40 -15.05 46.62
C ALA A 736 3.08 -15.46 45.17
N THR A 737 4.08 -15.90 44.40
CA THR A 737 3.90 -16.37 43.02
C THR A 737 2.99 -17.60 42.93
N ASP A 738 3.16 -18.58 43.81
CA ASP A 738 2.27 -19.75 43.92
C ASP A 738 0.84 -19.35 44.27
N THR A 739 0.67 -18.34 45.12
CA THR A 739 -0.65 -17.83 45.49
C THR A 739 -1.33 -17.10 44.33
N ILE A 740 -0.58 -16.31 43.57
CA ILE A 740 -1.07 -15.61 42.38
C ILE A 740 -1.51 -16.62 41.30
N LEU A 741 -0.67 -17.63 41.01
CA LEU A 741 -1.00 -18.66 40.02
C LEU A 741 -2.23 -19.48 40.44
N ARG A 742 -2.32 -19.88 41.71
CA ARG A 742 -3.51 -20.58 42.23
C ARG A 742 -4.77 -19.73 42.14
N ALA A 743 -4.69 -18.44 42.51
CA ALA A 743 -5.83 -17.54 42.40
C ALA A 743 -6.30 -17.39 40.94
N SER A 744 -5.38 -17.37 39.97
CA SER A 744 -5.74 -17.33 38.54
C SER A 744 -6.45 -18.61 38.06
N GLU A 745 -5.97 -19.78 38.48
CA GLU A 745 -6.59 -21.08 38.15
C GLU A 745 -7.95 -21.27 38.84
N GLU A 746 -8.06 -20.87 40.11
CA GLU A 746 -9.33 -20.86 40.87
C GLU A 746 -10.37 -19.94 40.22
N ARG A 747 -9.96 -18.78 39.68
CA ARG A 747 -10.85 -17.89 38.94
C ARG A 747 -11.37 -18.54 37.66
N ALA A 748 -10.51 -19.19 36.88
CA ALA A 748 -10.93 -19.91 35.67
C ALA A 748 -11.91 -21.05 35.99
N LEU A 749 -11.69 -21.79 37.09
CA LEU A 749 -12.61 -22.81 37.58
C LEU A 749 -13.96 -22.23 38.01
N ALA A 750 -13.96 -21.10 38.72
CA ALA A 750 -15.19 -20.42 39.13
C ALA A 750 -16.00 -19.94 37.92
N VAL A 751 -15.35 -19.35 36.92
CA VAL A 751 -15.98 -18.94 35.65
C VAL A 751 -16.58 -20.14 34.93
N THR A 752 -15.85 -21.25 34.86
CA THR A 752 -16.33 -22.50 34.26
C THR A 752 -17.57 -23.06 34.98
N ALA A 753 -17.60 -22.97 36.32
CA ALA A 753 -18.77 -23.37 37.10
C ALA A 753 -20.00 -22.49 36.77
N THR A 754 -19.80 -21.17 36.64
CA THR A 754 -20.85 -20.22 36.23
C THR A 754 -21.35 -20.51 34.82
N GLN A 755 -20.47 -20.75 33.84
CA GLN A 755 -20.84 -21.10 32.46
C GLN A 755 -21.69 -22.38 32.42
N ASN A 756 -21.28 -23.42 33.15
CA ASN A 756 -22.04 -24.67 33.25
C ASN A 756 -23.40 -24.48 33.93
N TYR A 757 -23.48 -23.60 34.93
CA TYR A 757 -24.74 -23.25 35.57
C TYR A 757 -25.70 -22.58 34.57
N ILE A 758 -25.20 -21.63 33.76
CA ILE A 758 -26.00 -20.95 32.72
C ILE A 758 -26.54 -21.98 31.72
N LEU A 759 -25.67 -22.84 31.17
CA LEU A 759 -26.07 -23.91 30.25
C LEU A 759 -27.17 -24.82 30.84
N GLN A 760 -27.06 -25.18 32.12
CA GLN A 760 -28.09 -25.99 32.79
C GLN A 760 -29.43 -25.26 32.95
N GLN A 761 -29.42 -23.94 33.15
CA GLN A 761 -30.65 -23.14 33.25
C GLN A 761 -31.34 -23.02 31.90
N TYR A 762 -30.59 -22.71 30.84
CA TYR A 762 -31.12 -22.66 29.48
C TYR A 762 -31.69 -24.02 29.05
N HIS A 763 -30.95 -25.10 29.28
CA HIS A 763 -31.45 -26.45 28.96
C HIS A 763 -32.76 -26.79 29.69
N LYS A 764 -32.91 -26.39 30.97
CA LYS A 764 -34.18 -26.57 31.70
C LYS A 764 -35.30 -25.73 31.09
N HIS A 765 -35.02 -24.49 30.72
CA HIS A 765 -36.00 -23.60 30.11
C HIS A 765 -36.47 -24.14 28.75
N ASP A 766 -35.56 -24.66 27.93
CA ASP A 766 -35.89 -25.28 26.64
C ASP A 766 -36.79 -26.50 26.81
N LEU A 767 -36.49 -27.37 27.78
CA LEU A 767 -37.35 -28.53 28.10
C LEU A 767 -38.74 -28.11 28.58
N GLU A 768 -38.84 -27.03 29.35
CA GLU A 768 -40.11 -26.47 29.78
C GLU A 768 -40.91 -25.88 28.62
N PHE A 769 -40.24 -25.14 27.73
CA PHE A 769 -40.84 -24.56 26.54
C PHE A 769 -41.32 -25.65 25.58
N GLU A 770 -40.49 -26.66 25.31
CA GLU A 770 -40.83 -27.83 24.50
C GLU A 770 -42.05 -28.56 25.07
N LYS A 771 -42.10 -28.74 26.39
CA LYS A 771 -43.28 -29.31 27.08
C LYS A 771 -44.54 -28.45 26.91
N ILE A 772 -44.43 -27.13 27.01
CA ILE A 772 -45.56 -26.22 26.79
C ILE A 772 -46.05 -26.33 25.34
N PHE A 773 -45.12 -26.32 24.37
CA PHE A 773 -45.42 -26.45 22.95
C PHE A 773 -46.10 -27.79 22.61
N TYR A 774 -45.59 -28.92 23.13
CA TYR A 774 -46.24 -30.22 22.95
C TYR A 774 -47.63 -30.27 23.56
N ASN A 775 -47.83 -29.67 24.74
CA ASN A 775 -49.16 -29.58 25.34
C ASN A 775 -50.12 -28.74 24.49
N GLU A 776 -49.64 -27.68 23.85
CA GLU A 776 -50.42 -26.88 22.91
C GLU A 776 -50.81 -27.68 21.66
N LEU A 777 -49.88 -28.43 21.07
CA LEU A 777 -50.17 -29.33 19.95
C LEU A 777 -51.23 -30.39 20.32
N ILE A 778 -51.10 -31.00 21.49
CA ILE A 778 -52.08 -31.98 21.99
C ILE A 778 -53.45 -31.31 22.17
N ARG A 779 -53.51 -30.11 22.76
CA ARG A 779 -54.76 -29.36 22.93
C ARG A 779 -55.40 -29.01 21.59
N ASN A 780 -54.61 -28.57 20.61
CA ASN A 780 -55.08 -28.29 19.26
C ASN A 780 -55.62 -29.54 18.58
N HIS A 781 -54.98 -30.69 18.75
CA HIS A 781 -55.46 -31.96 18.22
C HIS A 781 -56.79 -32.39 18.87
N ILE A 782 -56.88 -32.36 20.20
CA ILE A 782 -58.12 -32.65 20.95
C ILE A 782 -59.23 -31.69 20.54
N PHE A 783 -58.92 -30.40 20.33
CA PHE A 783 -59.89 -29.42 19.88
C PHE A 783 -60.41 -29.75 18.48
N HIS A 784 -59.53 -30.13 17.55
CA HIS A 784 -59.90 -30.53 16.20
C HIS A 784 -60.76 -31.81 16.20
N GLU A 785 -60.43 -32.80 17.02
CA GLU A 785 -61.23 -34.02 17.20
C GLU A 785 -62.64 -33.68 17.73
N LYS A 786 -62.72 -32.83 18.76
CA LYS A 786 -64.01 -32.35 19.30
C LYS A 786 -64.82 -31.58 18.26
N GLN A 787 -64.18 -30.82 17.37
CA GLN A 787 -64.88 -30.15 16.25
C GLN A 787 -65.46 -31.16 15.27
N LEU A 788 -64.69 -32.19 14.89
CA LEU A 788 -65.16 -33.27 14.03
C LEU A 788 -66.33 -34.02 14.65
N ASP A 789 -66.28 -34.30 15.95
CA ASP A 789 -67.38 -34.98 16.65
C ASP A 789 -68.62 -34.12 16.78
N ARG A 790 -68.46 -32.81 17.04
CA ARG A 790 -69.57 -31.84 16.99
C ARG A 790 -70.19 -31.79 15.60
N TRP A 791 -69.38 -31.80 14.54
CA TRP A 791 -69.83 -31.83 13.15
C TRP A 791 -70.57 -33.13 12.81
N LYS A 792 -70.02 -34.29 13.17
CA LYS A 792 -70.70 -35.59 13.02
C LYS A 792 -72.03 -35.64 13.76
N SER A 793 -72.06 -35.13 15.01
CA SER A 793 -73.28 -35.03 15.82
C SER A 793 -74.30 -34.07 15.20
N PHE A 794 -73.84 -32.95 14.63
CA PHE A 794 -74.70 -32.04 13.86
C PHE A 794 -75.33 -32.74 12.65
N ILE A 795 -74.52 -33.40 11.80
CA ILE A 795 -75.01 -34.17 10.65
C ILE A 795 -75.98 -35.28 11.09
N ALA A 796 -75.66 -36.01 12.15
CA ALA A 796 -76.53 -37.08 12.65
C ALA A 796 -77.89 -36.55 13.14
N ARG A 797 -77.91 -35.38 13.78
CA ARG A 797 -79.15 -34.70 14.20
C ARG A 797 -79.98 -34.17 13.04
N THR A 798 -79.37 -33.70 11.95
CA THR A 798 -80.11 -33.19 10.78
C THR A 798 -80.58 -34.31 9.85
N SER A 799 -79.91 -35.46 9.84
CA SER A 799 -80.23 -36.59 8.95
C SER A 799 -81.09 -37.70 9.59
N LYS A 800 -81.09 -37.86 10.92
CA LYS A 800 -81.85 -38.92 11.63
C LYS A 800 -82.82 -38.32 12.65
N TYR A 801 -84.13 -38.35 12.33
CA TYR A 801 -85.20 -37.81 13.18
C TYR A 801 -85.19 -38.30 14.64
N PRO A 802 -84.93 -39.59 14.96
CA PRO A 802 -84.91 -40.05 16.36
C PRO A 802 -83.79 -39.39 17.19
N LEU A 803 -82.62 -39.16 16.60
CA LEU A 803 -81.48 -38.53 17.29
C LEU A 803 -81.71 -37.03 17.52
N LEU A 804 -82.45 -36.37 16.62
CA LEU A 804 -82.89 -34.99 16.81
C LEU A 804 -83.82 -34.84 18.02
N MET A 805 -84.78 -35.75 18.16
CA MET A 805 -85.74 -35.73 19.27
C MET A 805 -85.04 -35.95 20.62
N VAL A 806 -84.12 -36.91 20.70
CA VAL A 806 -83.29 -37.13 21.90
C VAL A 806 -82.45 -35.90 22.25
N ALA A 807 -81.81 -35.28 21.25
CA ALA A 807 -81.03 -34.06 21.49
C ALA A 807 -81.89 -32.87 21.93
N LYS A 808 -83.11 -32.73 21.37
CA LYS A 808 -84.09 -31.71 21.78
C LYS A 808 -84.57 -31.94 23.20
N ASP A 809 -84.78 -33.19 23.60
CA ASP A 809 -85.16 -33.55 24.96
C ASP A 809 -84.02 -33.31 25.95
N SER A 810 -82.77 -33.65 25.59
CA SER A 810 -81.59 -33.31 26.40
C SER A 810 -81.40 -31.79 26.52
N GLN A 811 -81.64 -31.02 25.45
CA GLN A 811 -81.60 -29.56 25.49
C GLN A 811 -82.70 -28.99 26.38
N ASN A 812 -83.93 -29.51 26.28
CA ASN A 812 -85.04 -29.13 27.16
C ASN A 812 -84.74 -29.49 28.63
N GLN A 813 -84.06 -30.61 28.87
CA GLN A 813 -83.65 -31.04 30.20
C GLN A 813 -82.54 -30.14 30.77
N ALA A 814 -81.54 -29.77 29.96
CA ALA A 814 -80.53 -28.79 30.34
C ALA A 814 -81.13 -27.41 30.62
N ILE A 815 -82.10 -26.96 29.81
CA ILE A 815 -82.86 -25.71 30.04
C ILE A 815 -83.66 -25.78 31.34
N ARG A 816 -84.26 -26.94 31.65
CA ARG A 816 -84.97 -27.16 32.92
C ARG A 816 -84.02 -27.16 34.11
N GLN A 817 -82.81 -27.72 33.97
CA GLN A 817 -81.78 -27.74 35.01
C GLN A 817 -81.08 -26.39 35.20
N SER A 818 -81.01 -25.55 34.17
CA SER A 818 -80.47 -24.19 34.26
C SER A 818 -81.48 -23.17 34.79
N ARG A 819 -82.75 -23.55 34.96
CA ARG A 819 -83.76 -22.70 35.61
C ARG A 819 -83.59 -22.81 37.13
N PRO A 820 -83.48 -21.69 37.86
CA PRO A 820 -83.39 -21.74 39.32
C PRO A 820 -84.68 -22.34 39.92
N GLU A 821 -84.54 -23.12 41.00
CA GLU A 821 -85.68 -23.68 41.74
C GLU A 821 -86.53 -22.55 42.36
N GLU A 822 -87.85 -22.59 42.18
CA GLU A 822 -88.80 -21.72 42.90
C GLU A 822 -88.73 -22.03 44.40
N LYS A 823 -88.08 -21.16 45.17
CA LYS A 823 -88.17 -21.16 46.63
C LYS A 823 -89.33 -20.27 47.06
N ASP A 824 -90.24 -20.81 47.87
CA ASP A 824 -91.23 -20.04 48.63
C ASP A 824 -90.51 -19.02 49.52
N TYR A 825 -90.57 -17.75 49.15
CA TYR A 825 -90.12 -16.63 49.98
C TYR A 825 -91.35 -15.87 50.49
N SER A 826 -91.97 -16.38 51.57
CA SER A 826 -92.80 -15.53 52.42
C SER A 826 -91.89 -14.57 53.20
N GLY A 827 -91.77 -13.35 52.68
CA GLY A 827 -91.13 -12.22 53.36
C GLY A 827 -89.72 -11.94 52.90
N TYR A 828 -89.56 -11.19 51.79
CA TYR A 828 -88.68 -10.03 51.60
C TYR A 828 -88.79 -9.63 50.13
N HIS A 829 -89.50 -8.52 49.87
CA HIS A 829 -89.63 -7.93 48.54
C HIS A 829 -88.35 -7.20 48.12
N THR A 830 -87.69 -7.68 47.07
CA THR A 830 -87.06 -6.83 46.05
C THR A 830 -86.88 -7.67 44.79
N VAL A 831 -87.84 -7.55 43.86
CA VAL A 831 -87.80 -8.23 42.56
C VAL A 831 -86.91 -7.40 41.65
N HIS A 832 -85.71 -7.89 41.33
CA HIS A 832 -84.94 -7.34 40.21
C HIS A 832 -85.49 -7.91 38.90
N ASN A 833 -85.86 -7.01 38.00
CA ASN A 833 -86.30 -7.37 36.65
C ASN A 833 -85.06 -7.78 35.82
N PHE A 834 -85.03 -9.02 35.31
CA PHE A 834 -83.89 -9.56 34.55
C PHE A 834 -84.08 -9.45 33.02
N GLU A 835 -85.11 -8.76 32.55
CA GLU A 835 -85.17 -8.35 31.14
C GLU A 835 -84.23 -7.15 30.92
N ILE A 836 -83.09 -7.39 30.26
CA ILE A 836 -82.24 -6.32 29.74
C ILE A 836 -82.80 -5.93 28.36
N PRO A 837 -83.45 -4.77 28.20
CA PRO A 837 -83.81 -4.28 26.87
C PRO A 837 -82.53 -3.90 26.11
N ASN A 838 -82.48 -4.20 24.81
CA ASN A 838 -81.39 -3.86 23.87
C ASN A 838 -80.12 -4.75 23.94
N LEU A 839 -80.29 -6.07 23.99
CA LEU A 839 -79.20 -7.06 23.88
C LEU A 839 -78.43 -7.06 22.55
N SER A 840 -78.83 -6.24 21.57
CA SER A 840 -78.13 -6.05 20.29
C SER A 840 -77.16 -4.87 20.27
N ILE A 841 -76.72 -4.38 21.44
CA ILE A 841 -75.82 -3.22 21.55
C ILE A 841 -74.71 -3.53 22.56
N THR A 842 -73.46 -3.61 22.08
CA THR A 842 -72.25 -3.66 22.93
C THR A 842 -71.55 -2.31 22.92
N THR A 843 -71.37 -1.69 24.09
CA THR A 843 -70.68 -0.41 24.26
C THR A 843 -69.21 -0.57 24.64
N PHE A 844 -68.30 0.00 23.84
CA PHE A 844 -67.05 0.59 24.31
C PHE A 844 -66.81 1.89 23.52
N SER A 845 -66.82 3.03 24.21
CA SER A 845 -66.26 4.33 23.80
C SER A 845 -66.65 4.92 22.41
N GLY A 846 -67.94 5.19 22.19
CA GLY A 846 -68.33 6.45 21.51
C GLY A 846 -68.57 6.47 19.99
N GLN A 847 -68.74 5.34 19.30
CA GLN A 847 -69.34 5.32 17.96
C GLN A 847 -70.35 4.17 17.80
N PHE A 848 -71.54 4.50 17.27
CA PHE A 848 -72.65 3.57 17.10
C PHE A 848 -72.61 2.95 15.71
N LEU A 849 -72.38 1.64 15.63
CA LEU A 849 -72.48 0.88 14.39
C LEU A 849 -73.62 -0.14 14.53
N LYS A 850 -74.70 0.07 13.79
CA LYS A 850 -75.87 -0.81 13.79
C LYS A 850 -75.56 -2.01 12.90
N ILE A 851 -75.30 -3.17 13.50
CA ILE A 851 -75.11 -4.42 12.76
C ILE A 851 -76.50 -4.96 12.40
N GLU A 852 -76.89 -4.83 11.15
CA GLU A 852 -78.11 -5.46 10.63
C GLU A 852 -77.82 -6.94 10.35
N SER A 853 -78.18 -7.82 11.28
CA SER A 853 -78.27 -9.25 10.98
C SER A 853 -79.45 -9.49 10.02
N THR A 854 -79.19 -10.26 8.96
CA THR A 854 -80.07 -10.72 7.87
C THR A 854 -81.58 -10.43 8.01
N PRO A 855 -82.20 -9.74 7.02
CA PRO A 855 -83.65 -9.53 6.98
C PRO A 855 -84.45 -10.84 7.01
N LEU A 856 -85.52 -10.86 7.80
CA LEU A 856 -86.47 -11.99 7.90
C LEU A 856 -87.21 -12.33 6.59
N GLU A 857 -87.04 -11.55 5.52
CA GLU A 857 -87.72 -11.74 4.24
C GLU A 857 -87.15 -12.91 3.41
N ILE A 858 -85.99 -13.48 3.79
CA ILE A 858 -85.36 -14.61 3.11
C ILE A 858 -85.84 -15.98 3.66
N LEU A 859 -86.60 -16.02 4.77
CA LEU A 859 -87.02 -17.28 5.42
C LEU A 859 -88.47 -17.71 5.13
N THR A 860 -89.23 -17.01 4.28
CA THR A 860 -90.56 -17.45 3.84
C THR A 860 -90.82 -17.16 2.36
N ARG A 861 -90.27 -17.98 1.45
CA ARG A 861 -90.87 -18.33 0.14
C ARG A 861 -90.07 -19.45 -0.55
N HIS A 862 -90.71 -20.62 -0.60
CA HIS A 862 -90.41 -21.87 -1.33
C HIS A 862 -89.17 -22.68 -0.97
#